data_AF-A0A9D1SPZ8-F1
#
_entry.id   AF-A0A9D1SPZ8-F1
#
_cell.length_a   1.000
_cell.length_b   1.000
_cell.length_c   1.000
_cell.angle_alpha   90.00
_cell.angle_beta   90.00
_cell.angle_gamma   90.00
#
_symmetry.space_group_name_H-M   'P 1'
#
loop_
_entity.id
_entity.type
_entity.pdbx_description
1 polymer ?
#
loop_
_entity_poly.entity_id
_entity_poly.type
_entity_poly.pdbx_seq_one_letter_code
_entity_poly.pdbx_strand_id
1 'polypeptide(L)'
;MASLTLNHIYKVYPNGVKAVNDFCMEIADKEFIVFVGPSGCGKSTTLRMIAGLEEITAGELYIGDVLVNDMEPKDRDIAMVFQNYALYPHMTVYENMAFGLRLRKVPKDEIDKKVREAANILGITEYLDRKPKAMSGGQRQRVALGRAIVREPKVFLLDEPLSNLDAKLRTAMRSEISKLHHKLQTTFIYVTHDQVEAMTMGTRIVVMKDGYVQQIDTPRNLYRFPGNKFVAGFIGTPQMNFFDGTLTRHGDSVTVALDGTDVRLEVPVSYFDKAERSYLKGDKSVTIGIRAEHISVDPARYPFKAKCRVSHVEELGTDCQVYADFNVQSEETVAESPTRVIVKAPAGSTYDIDQIIEVSLDMAQIHLFDKETEVTIAPRIPKAVEVDGTVAGGTLSLLGGKVALPPAMKVEDGNYQITVPTSAVSLGGTLAAKVVSEEDVNGLRLLRLAVGDRVLFAIVPADAKATGAVKIDVDMKQVTLSKEGETVLPALAVTNVLPAKLLKRREEVTTEVNGASKTKKVDVYSLDVCRCSFDCSEAVAFRILSGGGADILSKKLAVHVDAYKLHVGEKGIDAVVKGVEDYGAEKFLRCTVTHTEVKPRNEGVVTEDITVYVAVDADAVAAYGKEGSSIKLTFDADDIAVYEVARDIRLA
;
A
#
# COMPACT_ATOMS: atom_id res chain seq x y z
N MET A 1 7.13 25.26 0.70
CA MET A 1 7.14 24.09 -0.20
C MET A 1 7.73 22.94 0.59
N ALA A 2 6.97 21.85 0.71
CA ALA A 2 7.23 20.79 1.67
C ALA A 2 6.60 19.47 1.20
N SER A 3 7.39 18.40 1.26
CA SER A 3 6.90 17.03 1.28
C SER A 3 6.12 16.76 2.58
N LEU A 4 5.30 15.71 2.58
CA LEU A 4 4.79 15.13 3.81
C LEU A 4 5.15 13.66 3.87
N THR A 5 5.51 13.18 5.06
CA THR A 5 5.73 11.76 5.30
C THR A 5 4.81 11.30 6.41
N LEU A 6 3.94 10.35 6.10
CA LEU A 6 3.13 9.60 7.04
C LEU A 6 3.82 8.25 7.21
N ASN A 7 4.44 8.02 8.35
CA ASN A 7 5.16 6.78 8.65
C ASN A 7 4.40 6.00 9.71
N HIS A 8 3.79 4.88 9.30
CA HIS A 8 3.04 3.97 10.18
C HIS A 8 2.01 4.70 11.05
N ILE A 9 1.16 5.54 10.45
CA ILE A 9 0.18 6.35 11.19
C ILE A 9 -1.03 5.50 11.62
N TYR A 10 -1.35 5.54 12.91
CA TYR A 10 -2.52 4.88 13.50
C TYR A 10 -3.44 5.89 14.18
N LYS A 11 -4.75 5.62 14.14
CA LYS A 11 -5.75 6.26 15.00
C LYS A 11 -6.64 5.22 15.66
N VAL A 12 -6.58 5.16 16.99
CA VAL A 12 -7.46 4.35 17.83
C VAL A 12 -8.24 5.28 18.75
N TYR A 13 -9.56 5.22 18.70
CA TYR A 13 -10.42 5.97 19.60
C TYR A 13 -10.50 5.30 20.99
N PRO A 14 -10.90 6.03 22.05
CA PRO A 14 -10.97 5.49 23.41
C PRO A 14 -11.87 4.25 23.56
N ASN A 15 -12.83 4.06 22.65
CA ASN A 15 -13.72 2.89 22.60
C ASN A 15 -13.07 1.66 21.92
N GLY A 16 -11.79 1.73 21.54
CA GLY A 16 -11.05 0.66 20.88
C GLY A 16 -11.20 0.62 19.35
N VAL A 17 -12.04 1.49 18.76
CA VAL A 17 -12.20 1.54 17.30
C VAL A 17 -10.92 2.04 16.64
N LYS A 18 -10.32 1.20 15.79
CA LYS A 18 -9.19 1.55 14.92
C LYS A 18 -9.74 2.25 13.67
N ALA A 19 -9.70 3.58 13.65
CA ALA A 19 -10.22 4.38 12.54
C ALA A 19 -9.22 4.54 11.38
N VAL A 20 -7.93 4.49 11.69
CA VAL A 20 -6.84 4.47 10.70
C VAL A 20 -5.81 3.46 11.19
N ASN A 21 -5.37 2.58 10.30
CA ASN A 21 -4.46 1.48 10.61
C ASN A 21 -3.28 1.47 9.62
N ASP A 22 -2.07 1.55 10.18
CA ASP A 22 -0.78 1.49 9.49
C ASP A 22 -0.69 2.33 8.21
N PHE A 23 -1.12 3.59 8.28
CA PHE A 23 -1.09 4.47 7.12
C PHE A 23 0.35 4.92 6.85
N CYS A 24 0.94 4.38 5.78
CA CYS A 24 2.25 4.75 5.27
C CYS A 24 2.14 5.44 3.91
N MET A 25 2.68 6.66 3.80
CA MET A 25 2.75 7.37 2.54
C MET A 25 3.78 8.50 2.60
N GLU A 26 4.64 8.56 1.59
CA GLU A 26 5.40 9.76 1.26
C GLU A 26 4.65 10.55 0.19
N ILE A 27 4.52 11.86 0.41
CA ILE A 27 3.89 12.82 -0.49
C ILE A 27 4.99 13.81 -0.90
N ALA A 28 5.37 13.78 -2.17
CA ALA A 28 6.34 14.71 -2.71
C ALA A 28 5.75 16.12 -2.81
N ASP A 29 6.63 17.13 -2.82
CA ASP A 29 6.23 18.53 -3.01
C ASP A 29 5.42 18.66 -4.33
N LYS A 30 4.33 19.43 -4.28
CA LYS A 30 3.45 19.72 -5.44
C LYS A 30 2.63 18.54 -5.95
N GLU A 31 2.52 17.46 -5.19
CA GLU A 31 1.56 16.42 -5.51
C GLU A 31 0.13 16.84 -5.18
N PHE A 32 -0.81 16.31 -5.96
CA PHE A 32 -2.25 16.39 -5.70
C PHE A 32 -2.73 15.01 -5.27
N ILE A 33 -2.77 14.77 -3.98
CA ILE A 33 -3.20 13.50 -3.40
C ILE A 33 -4.71 13.51 -3.19
N VAL A 34 -5.40 12.47 -3.63
CA VAL A 34 -6.84 12.31 -3.40
C VAL A 34 -7.11 11.09 -2.53
N PHE A 35 -7.82 11.26 -1.42
CA PHE A 35 -8.29 10.15 -0.60
C PHE A 35 -9.72 9.79 -1.01
N VAL A 36 -9.94 8.50 -1.30
CA VAL A 36 -11.25 7.95 -1.66
C VAL A 36 -11.56 6.66 -0.90
N GLY A 37 -12.85 6.39 -0.75
CA GLY A 37 -13.34 5.20 -0.08
C GLY A 37 -14.75 5.39 0.50
N PRO A 38 -15.39 4.32 0.98
CA PRO A 38 -16.70 4.35 1.62
C PRO A 38 -16.80 5.33 2.79
N SER A 39 -18.01 5.68 3.18
CA SER A 39 -18.23 6.46 4.41
C SER A 39 -17.68 5.70 5.62
N GLY A 40 -17.00 6.41 6.51
CA GLY A 40 -16.41 5.82 7.72
C GLY A 40 -15.03 5.15 7.55
N CYS A 41 -14.44 5.09 6.35
CA CYS A 41 -13.16 4.41 6.15
C CYS A 41 -11.89 5.15 6.65
N GLY A 42 -12.03 6.30 7.33
CA GLY A 42 -10.92 7.03 7.94
C GLY A 42 -10.37 8.24 7.17
N LYS A 43 -10.86 8.58 5.97
CA LYS A 43 -10.34 9.68 5.13
C LYS A 43 -10.24 11.03 5.85
N SER A 44 -11.37 11.52 6.38
CA SER A 44 -11.41 12.82 7.08
C SER A 44 -10.69 12.76 8.42
N THR A 45 -10.63 11.59 9.08
CA THR A 45 -9.81 11.37 10.28
C THR A 45 -8.33 11.53 9.95
N THR A 46 -7.82 10.89 8.88
CA THR A 46 -6.44 11.09 8.40
C THR A 46 -6.18 12.55 8.05
N LEU A 47 -7.10 13.21 7.32
CA LEU A 47 -6.95 14.62 6.97
C LEU A 47 -6.88 15.53 8.21
N ARG A 48 -7.70 15.26 9.24
CA ARG A 48 -7.70 16.01 10.51
C ARG A 48 -6.46 15.75 11.36
N MET A 49 -5.91 14.54 11.33
CA MET A 49 -4.61 14.24 11.94
C MET A 49 -3.48 15.02 11.30
N ILE A 50 -3.46 15.10 9.96
CA ILE A 50 -2.52 15.98 9.24
C ILE A 50 -2.74 17.44 9.67
N ALA A 51 -4.01 17.84 9.83
CA ALA A 51 -4.38 19.17 10.25
C ALA A 51 -4.01 19.55 11.69
N GLY A 52 -3.69 18.56 12.54
CA GLY A 52 -3.55 18.71 13.99
C GLY A 52 -4.87 18.92 14.73
N LEU A 53 -6.01 18.75 14.04
CA LEU A 53 -7.34 18.83 14.65
C LEU A 53 -7.72 17.52 15.35
N GLU A 54 -6.92 16.48 15.16
CA GLU A 54 -7.09 15.18 15.77
C GLU A 54 -5.71 14.59 16.12
N GLU A 55 -5.59 14.00 17.31
CA GLU A 55 -4.33 13.41 17.78
C GLU A 55 -4.01 12.11 17.04
N ILE A 56 -2.74 11.90 16.72
CA ILE A 56 -2.23 10.65 16.15
C ILE A 56 -1.99 9.66 17.29
N THR A 57 -2.48 8.43 17.17
CA THR A 57 -2.30 7.43 18.22
C THR A 57 -0.88 6.86 18.21
N ALA A 58 -0.34 6.51 17.05
CA ALA A 58 1.02 6.01 16.86
C ALA A 58 1.53 6.35 15.45
N GLY A 59 2.84 6.29 15.26
CA GLY A 59 3.50 6.66 14.01
C GLY A 59 3.99 8.11 13.97
N GLU A 60 4.59 8.49 12.86
CA GLU A 60 5.26 9.77 12.70
C GLU A 60 4.70 10.54 11.50
N LEU A 61 4.33 11.80 11.73
CA LEU A 61 3.92 12.72 10.69
C LEU A 61 4.97 13.81 10.55
N TYR A 62 5.61 13.86 9.39
CA TYR A 62 6.55 14.90 9.01
C TYR A 62 5.94 15.86 7.99
N ILE A 63 6.20 17.16 8.16
CA ILE A 63 5.93 18.19 7.14
C ILE A 63 7.27 18.86 6.81
N GLY A 64 7.81 18.57 5.63
CA GLY A 64 9.25 18.72 5.36
C GLY A 64 10.03 17.81 6.30
N ASP A 65 11.09 18.33 6.92
CA ASP A 65 11.96 17.56 7.83
C ASP A 65 11.54 17.66 9.30
N VAL A 66 10.34 18.21 9.60
CA VAL A 66 9.89 18.48 10.96
C VAL A 66 8.80 17.50 11.38
N LEU A 67 9.02 16.79 12.48
CA LEU A 67 7.99 15.97 13.13
C LEU A 67 6.93 16.88 13.76
N VAL A 68 5.68 16.78 13.31
CA VAL A 68 4.61 17.72 13.71
C VAL A 68 3.54 17.13 14.62
N ASN A 69 3.68 15.88 15.07
CA ASN A 69 2.67 15.17 15.87
C ASN A 69 2.11 16.01 17.03
N ASP A 70 2.99 16.66 17.80
CA ASP A 70 2.64 17.44 18.99
C ASP A 70 2.52 18.96 18.71
N MET A 71 2.67 19.40 17.46
CA MET A 71 2.51 20.81 17.11
C MET A 71 1.03 21.20 17.05
N GLU A 72 0.67 22.34 17.62
CA GLU A 72 -0.66 22.92 17.49
C GLU A 72 -1.01 23.21 16.01
N PRO A 73 -2.30 23.10 15.60
CA PRO A 73 -2.73 23.34 14.22
C PRO A 73 -2.23 24.64 13.58
N LYS A 74 -2.12 25.71 14.38
CA LYS A 74 -1.71 27.04 13.90
C LYS A 74 -0.24 27.10 13.48
N ASP A 75 0.59 26.21 14.04
CA ASP A 75 2.05 26.18 13.90
C ASP A 75 2.52 25.19 12.83
N ARG A 76 1.61 24.34 12.31
CA ARG A 76 1.89 23.37 11.22
C ARG A 76 2.01 23.98 9.82
N ASP A 77 1.72 25.28 9.69
CA ASP A 77 1.77 26.04 8.44
C ASP A 77 0.98 25.44 7.26
N ILE A 78 -0.23 24.98 7.57
CA ILE A 78 -1.19 24.38 6.64
C ILE A 78 -2.48 25.20 6.55
N ALA A 79 -3.24 25.02 5.48
CA ALA A 79 -4.59 25.55 5.37
C ALA A 79 -5.60 24.45 5.03
N MET A 80 -6.70 24.43 5.78
CA MET A 80 -7.79 23.48 5.59
C MET A 80 -9.05 24.18 5.10
N VAL A 81 -9.70 23.58 4.11
CA VAL A 81 -11.02 23.95 3.61
C VAL A 81 -12.02 22.87 4.04
N PHE A 82 -12.94 23.26 4.91
CA PHE A 82 -13.96 22.37 5.46
C PHE A 82 -15.13 22.16 4.49
N GLN A 83 -15.80 21.01 4.61
CA GLN A 83 -16.97 20.63 3.81
C GLN A 83 -18.11 21.67 3.84
N ASN A 84 -18.36 22.29 5.00
CA ASN A 84 -19.39 23.32 5.17
C ASN A 84 -18.90 24.75 4.86
N TYR A 85 -17.71 24.89 4.28
CA TYR A 85 -16.98 26.14 3.99
C TYR A 85 -16.52 26.94 5.22
N ALA A 86 -17.12 26.72 6.39
CA ALA A 86 -16.82 27.36 7.68
C ALA A 86 -16.64 28.89 7.61
N LEU A 87 -17.40 29.58 6.75
CA LEU A 87 -17.32 31.03 6.57
C LEU A 87 -17.98 31.79 7.73
N TYR A 88 -17.41 32.91 8.13
CA TYR A 88 -18.02 33.79 9.13
C TYR A 88 -19.18 34.58 8.50
N PRO A 89 -20.44 34.33 8.89
CA PRO A 89 -21.62 34.86 8.19
C PRO A 89 -21.81 36.37 8.40
N HIS A 90 -21.25 36.91 9.48
CA HIS A 90 -21.35 38.32 9.85
C HIS A 90 -20.30 39.19 9.13
N MET A 91 -19.24 38.59 8.60
CA MET A 91 -18.13 39.24 7.90
C MET A 91 -18.37 39.29 6.39
N THR A 92 -17.81 40.28 5.70
CA THR A 92 -17.74 40.31 4.22
C THR A 92 -16.76 39.26 3.68
N VAL A 93 -16.74 39.07 2.36
CA VAL A 93 -15.76 38.21 1.69
C VAL A 93 -14.33 38.68 1.97
N TYR A 94 -14.07 39.98 1.83
CA TYR A 94 -12.78 40.57 2.14
C TYR A 94 -12.37 40.28 3.60
N GLU A 95 -13.28 40.51 4.55
CA GLU A 95 -13.02 40.28 5.97
C GLU A 95 -12.77 38.81 6.28
N ASN A 96 -13.52 37.90 5.66
CA ASN A 96 -13.31 36.45 5.78
C ASN A 96 -11.89 36.07 5.34
N MET A 97 -11.43 36.57 4.19
CA MET A 97 -10.09 36.31 3.65
C MET A 97 -8.99 36.98 4.48
N ALA A 98 -9.21 38.21 4.94
CA ALA A 98 -8.24 38.97 5.72
C ALA A 98 -8.07 38.47 7.17
N PHE A 99 -9.05 37.74 7.72
CA PHE A 99 -9.12 37.39 9.14
C PHE A 99 -7.85 36.71 9.68
N GLY A 100 -7.35 35.69 8.99
CA GLY A 100 -6.15 34.94 9.42
C GLY A 100 -4.88 35.79 9.42
N LEU A 101 -4.75 36.70 8.45
CA LEU A 101 -3.62 37.62 8.36
C LEU A 101 -3.67 38.70 9.45
N ARG A 102 -4.87 39.18 9.81
CA ARG A 102 -5.07 40.12 10.93
C ARG A 102 -4.64 39.50 12.27
N LEU A 103 -4.98 38.22 12.51
CA LEU A 103 -4.55 37.51 13.72
C LEU A 103 -3.03 37.34 13.80
N ARG A 104 -2.37 37.15 12.64
CA ARG A 104 -0.90 37.10 12.51
C ARG A 104 -0.26 38.49 12.55
N LYS A 105 -1.04 39.57 12.75
CA LYS A 105 -0.57 40.96 12.80
C LYS A 105 0.16 41.43 11.53
N VAL A 106 -0.21 40.89 10.37
CA VAL A 106 0.33 41.32 9.06
C VAL A 106 -0.09 42.78 8.78
N PRO A 107 0.79 43.63 8.21
CA PRO A 107 0.47 45.01 7.87
C PRO A 107 -0.74 45.13 6.94
N LYS A 108 -1.57 46.18 7.13
CA LYS A 108 -2.83 46.37 6.38
C LYS A 108 -2.64 46.41 4.87
N ASP A 109 -1.59 47.08 4.39
CA ASP A 109 -1.32 47.21 2.94
C ASP A 109 -0.96 45.87 2.32
N GLU A 110 -0.23 45.02 3.06
CA GLU A 110 0.09 43.65 2.63
C GLU A 110 -1.16 42.76 2.64
N ILE A 111 -2.03 42.90 3.64
CA ILE A 111 -3.32 42.19 3.68
C ILE A 111 -4.15 42.54 2.44
N ASP A 112 -4.28 43.84 2.12
CA ASP A 112 -5.08 44.27 0.97
C ASP A 112 -4.53 43.69 -0.34
N LYS A 113 -3.20 43.75 -0.53
CA LYS A 113 -2.53 43.16 -1.68
C LYS A 113 -2.81 41.65 -1.80
N LYS A 114 -2.58 40.88 -0.74
CA LYS A 114 -2.77 39.42 -0.73
C LYS A 114 -4.23 39.04 -0.96
N VAL A 115 -5.18 39.73 -0.33
CA VAL A 115 -6.61 39.47 -0.50
C VAL A 115 -7.05 39.76 -1.94
N ARG A 116 -6.64 40.89 -2.52
CA ARG A 116 -7.00 41.23 -3.91
C ARG A 116 -6.35 40.29 -4.93
N GLU A 117 -5.11 39.88 -4.71
CA GLU A 117 -4.43 38.90 -5.55
C GLU A 117 -5.14 37.54 -5.53
N ALA A 118 -5.44 37.03 -4.34
CA ALA A 118 -6.20 35.78 -4.17
C ALA A 118 -7.60 35.89 -4.79
N ALA A 119 -8.29 37.02 -4.60
CA ALA A 119 -9.61 37.26 -5.19
C ALA A 119 -9.57 37.29 -6.72
N ASN A 120 -8.50 37.85 -7.31
CA ASN A 120 -8.27 37.85 -8.75
C ASN A 120 -8.01 36.43 -9.28
N ILE A 121 -7.18 35.65 -8.59
CA ILE A 121 -6.91 34.23 -8.94
C ILE A 121 -8.20 33.42 -8.97
N LEU A 122 -9.12 33.68 -8.05
CA LEU A 122 -10.38 32.96 -7.90
C LEU A 122 -11.56 33.56 -8.68
N GLY A 123 -11.36 34.71 -9.34
CA GLY A 123 -12.43 35.44 -10.04
C GLY A 123 -13.57 35.88 -9.12
N ILE A 124 -13.25 36.36 -7.91
CA ILE A 124 -14.22 36.85 -6.91
C ILE A 124 -14.02 38.32 -6.49
N THR A 125 -13.21 39.08 -7.23
CA THR A 125 -12.88 40.48 -6.93
C THR A 125 -14.12 41.37 -6.75
N GLU A 126 -15.15 41.20 -7.58
CA GLU A 126 -16.40 41.97 -7.52
C GLU A 126 -17.30 41.62 -6.31
N TYR A 127 -16.97 40.54 -5.60
CA TYR A 127 -17.76 40.05 -4.46
C TYR A 127 -17.13 40.40 -3.10
N LEU A 128 -15.98 41.08 -3.07
CA LEU A 128 -15.22 41.38 -1.84
C LEU A 128 -16.05 42.06 -0.75
N ASP A 129 -16.99 42.92 -1.13
CA ASP A 129 -17.85 43.67 -0.19
C ASP A 129 -19.16 42.94 0.18
N ARG A 130 -19.43 41.78 -0.44
CA ARG A 130 -20.63 40.98 -0.14
C ARG A 130 -20.45 40.15 1.11
N LYS A 131 -21.56 39.77 1.74
CA LYS A 131 -21.59 38.77 2.83
C LYS A 131 -21.92 37.38 2.28
N PRO A 132 -21.49 36.26 2.92
CA PRO A 132 -21.70 34.90 2.42
C PRO A 132 -23.16 34.54 2.08
N LYS A 133 -24.13 35.13 2.79
CA LYS A 133 -25.57 34.91 2.55
C LYS A 133 -26.06 35.42 1.18
N ALA A 134 -25.32 36.33 0.54
CA ALA A 134 -25.65 36.94 -0.75
C ALA A 134 -24.88 36.30 -1.92
N MET A 135 -24.35 35.08 -1.73
CA MET A 135 -23.48 34.38 -2.67
C MET A 135 -24.04 32.99 -3.00
N SER A 136 -23.78 32.51 -4.22
CA SER A 136 -24.06 31.12 -4.62
C SER A 136 -23.14 30.13 -3.90
N GLY A 137 -23.47 28.83 -3.95
CA GLY A 137 -22.64 27.78 -3.34
C GLY A 137 -21.19 27.79 -3.85
N GLY A 138 -21.00 27.84 -5.17
CA GLY A 138 -19.66 27.88 -5.78
C GLY A 138 -18.90 29.16 -5.46
N GLN A 139 -19.60 30.30 -5.36
CA GLN A 139 -18.99 31.54 -4.90
C GLN A 139 -18.52 31.43 -3.44
N ARG A 140 -19.32 30.88 -2.53
CA ARG A 140 -18.91 30.63 -1.13
C ARG A 140 -17.70 29.70 -1.05
N GLN A 141 -17.66 28.65 -1.88
CA GLN A 141 -16.51 27.76 -1.94
C GLN A 141 -15.23 28.49 -2.38
N ARG A 142 -15.32 29.34 -3.41
CA ARG A 142 -14.19 30.18 -3.84
C ARG A 142 -13.71 31.09 -2.70
N VAL A 143 -14.61 31.66 -1.90
CA VAL A 143 -14.22 32.44 -0.72
C VAL A 143 -13.48 31.58 0.30
N ALA A 144 -13.95 30.35 0.56
CA ALA A 144 -13.26 29.43 1.47
C ALA A 144 -11.86 29.04 0.96
N LEU A 145 -11.71 28.79 -0.33
CA LEU A 145 -10.39 28.62 -0.98
C LEU A 145 -9.54 29.88 -0.85
N GLY A 146 -10.13 31.07 -1.02
CA GLY A 146 -9.44 32.35 -0.87
C GLY A 146 -8.86 32.55 0.53
N ARG A 147 -9.61 32.15 1.57
CA ARG A 147 -9.12 32.15 2.96
C ARG A 147 -7.90 31.26 3.16
N ALA A 148 -7.82 30.15 2.43
CA ALA A 148 -6.67 29.26 2.47
C ALA A 148 -5.49 29.85 1.70
N ILE A 149 -5.72 30.38 0.48
CA ILE A 149 -4.69 30.90 -0.42
C ILE A 149 -3.95 32.11 0.16
N VAL A 150 -4.66 33.05 0.77
CA VAL A 150 -4.03 34.26 1.34
C VAL A 150 -3.01 33.96 2.44
N ARG A 151 -3.01 32.74 3.00
CA ARG A 151 -2.04 32.29 4.01
C ARG A 151 -0.75 31.73 3.39
N GLU A 152 -0.73 31.44 2.09
CA GLU A 152 0.41 30.82 1.39
C GLU A 152 0.95 29.57 2.13
N PRO A 153 0.10 28.59 2.48
CA PRO A 153 0.48 27.45 3.31
C PRO A 153 1.44 26.52 2.56
N LYS A 154 2.18 25.69 3.32
CA LYS A 154 2.98 24.59 2.74
C LYS A 154 2.11 23.51 2.11
N VAL A 155 0.92 23.26 2.68
CA VAL A 155 0.01 22.18 2.29
C VAL A 155 -1.43 22.68 2.33
N PHE A 156 -2.19 22.38 1.26
CA PHE A 156 -3.63 22.58 1.20
C PHE A 156 -4.37 21.28 1.52
N LEU A 157 -5.29 21.34 2.49
CA LEU A 157 -6.16 20.24 2.88
C LEU A 157 -7.61 20.57 2.51
N LEU A 158 -8.29 19.71 1.77
CA LEU A 158 -9.67 19.93 1.34
C LEU A 158 -10.54 18.73 1.73
N ASP A 159 -11.51 18.96 2.61
CA ASP A 159 -12.42 17.92 3.11
C ASP A 159 -13.76 18.02 2.36
N GLU A 160 -13.96 17.16 1.36
CA GLU A 160 -15.19 17.08 0.54
C GLU A 160 -15.74 18.42 0.04
N PRO A 161 -14.90 19.29 -0.56
CA PRO A 161 -15.26 20.69 -0.80
C PRO A 161 -16.36 20.86 -1.87
N LEU A 162 -16.65 19.83 -2.66
CA LEU A 162 -17.64 19.83 -3.74
C LEU A 162 -18.95 19.07 -3.42
N SER A 163 -19.04 18.43 -2.25
CA SER A 163 -20.16 17.56 -1.87
C SER A 163 -21.53 18.28 -1.85
N ASN A 164 -21.54 19.57 -1.52
CA ASN A 164 -22.76 20.39 -1.41
C ASN A 164 -23.19 21.08 -2.73
N LEU A 165 -22.56 20.73 -3.87
CA LEU A 165 -22.81 21.37 -5.17
C LEU A 165 -23.54 20.45 -6.16
N ASP A 166 -24.35 21.06 -7.02
CA ASP A 166 -24.98 20.38 -8.15
C ASP A 166 -23.95 19.91 -9.19
N ALA A 167 -24.36 18.99 -10.06
CA ALA A 167 -23.46 18.33 -11.02
C ALA A 167 -22.75 19.32 -11.97
N LYS A 168 -23.46 20.32 -12.51
CA LYS A 168 -22.90 21.29 -13.47
C LYS A 168 -21.84 22.15 -12.79
N LEU A 169 -22.16 22.63 -11.59
CA LEU A 169 -21.23 23.44 -10.81
C LEU A 169 -20.04 22.63 -10.30
N ARG A 170 -20.24 21.35 -9.93
CA ARG A 170 -19.17 20.42 -9.55
C ARG A 170 -18.15 20.25 -10.67
N THR A 171 -18.59 19.98 -11.91
CA THR A 171 -17.69 19.86 -13.06
C THR A 171 -16.85 21.13 -13.27
N ALA A 172 -17.50 22.31 -13.21
CA ALA A 172 -16.81 23.58 -13.37
C ALA A 172 -15.77 23.80 -12.24
N MET A 173 -16.18 23.63 -10.99
CA MET A 173 -15.31 23.84 -9.83
C MET A 173 -14.15 22.84 -9.77
N ARG A 174 -14.34 21.60 -10.21
CA ARG A 174 -13.28 20.61 -10.35
C ARG A 174 -12.17 21.10 -11.28
N SER A 175 -12.55 21.59 -12.47
CA SER A 175 -11.61 22.18 -13.42
C SER A 175 -10.86 23.37 -12.82
N GLU A 176 -11.56 24.23 -12.07
CA GLU A 176 -10.95 25.38 -11.41
C GLU A 176 -9.96 24.97 -10.30
N ILE A 177 -10.26 23.95 -9.50
CA ILE A 177 -9.33 23.43 -8.49
C ILE A 177 -8.09 22.84 -9.16
N SER A 178 -8.24 22.08 -10.25
CA SER A 178 -7.10 21.57 -11.02
C SER A 178 -6.22 22.71 -11.55
N LYS A 179 -6.82 23.76 -12.15
CA LYS A 179 -6.07 24.94 -12.62
C LYS A 179 -5.37 25.67 -11.48
N LEU A 180 -6.04 25.79 -10.33
CA LEU A 180 -5.49 26.42 -9.14
C LEU A 180 -4.25 25.66 -8.66
N HIS A 181 -4.29 24.33 -8.58
CA HIS A 181 -3.13 23.51 -8.26
C HIS A 181 -1.97 23.77 -9.23
N HIS A 182 -2.24 23.78 -10.54
CA HIS A 182 -1.22 24.06 -11.56
C HIS A 182 -0.61 25.46 -11.41
N LYS A 183 -1.40 26.45 -10.99
CA LYS A 183 -0.93 27.82 -10.79
C LYS A 183 -0.14 28.01 -9.50
N LEU A 184 -0.57 27.37 -8.41
CA LEU A 184 0.04 27.52 -7.08
C LEU A 184 1.27 26.63 -6.88
N GLN A 185 1.34 25.48 -7.57
CA GLN A 185 2.46 24.53 -7.45
C GLN A 185 2.79 24.23 -5.98
N THR A 186 1.76 23.90 -5.21
CA THR A 186 1.81 23.58 -3.77
C THR A 186 1.15 22.23 -3.57
N THR A 187 1.52 21.47 -2.53
CA THR A 187 0.95 20.15 -2.24
C THR A 187 -0.53 20.25 -1.84
N PHE A 188 -1.39 19.44 -2.46
CA PHE A 188 -2.83 19.30 -2.14
C PHE A 188 -3.13 17.92 -1.60
N ILE A 189 -3.95 17.85 -0.55
CA ILE A 189 -4.61 16.63 -0.09
C ILE A 189 -6.11 16.88 -0.11
N TYR A 190 -6.82 16.04 -0.86
CA TYR A 190 -8.23 16.22 -1.19
C TYR A 190 -9.02 14.97 -0.83
N VAL A 191 -10.05 15.09 -0.01
CA VAL A 191 -10.93 13.99 0.37
C VAL A 191 -12.21 14.07 -0.44
N THR A 192 -12.64 12.94 -1.01
CA THR A 192 -13.93 12.85 -1.70
C THR A 192 -14.54 11.46 -1.67
N HIS A 193 -15.84 11.42 -1.95
CA HIS A 193 -16.61 10.22 -2.23
C HIS A 193 -16.87 10.02 -3.73
N ASP A 194 -16.55 11.02 -4.56
CA ASP A 194 -16.78 11.00 -6.01
C ASP A 194 -15.56 10.44 -6.73
N GLN A 195 -15.74 9.30 -7.41
CA GLN A 195 -14.67 8.64 -8.15
C GLN A 195 -14.16 9.50 -9.32
N VAL A 196 -15.04 10.25 -9.98
CA VAL A 196 -14.67 11.08 -11.13
C VAL A 196 -13.78 12.23 -10.67
N GLU A 197 -14.06 12.80 -9.49
CA GLU A 197 -13.16 13.76 -8.83
C GLU A 197 -11.75 13.18 -8.64
N ALA A 198 -11.65 11.99 -8.06
CA ALA A 198 -10.36 11.35 -7.82
C ALA A 198 -9.62 11.04 -9.12
N MET A 199 -10.31 10.45 -10.09
CA MET A 199 -9.73 10.03 -11.36
C MET A 199 -9.24 11.18 -12.24
N THR A 200 -9.75 12.40 -12.04
CA THR A 200 -9.44 13.55 -12.92
C THR A 200 -8.54 14.60 -12.27
N MET A 201 -8.40 14.61 -10.95
CA MET A 201 -7.59 15.61 -10.24
C MET A 201 -6.30 15.05 -9.64
N GLY A 202 -6.30 13.79 -9.20
CA GLY A 202 -5.19 13.25 -8.42
C GLY A 202 -3.95 12.93 -9.26
N THR A 203 -2.78 13.35 -8.80
CA THR A 203 -1.50 12.77 -9.25
C THR A 203 -1.39 11.33 -8.77
N ARG A 204 -1.77 11.10 -7.51
CA ARG A 204 -1.99 9.78 -6.91
C ARG A 204 -3.28 9.79 -6.08
N ILE A 205 -3.89 8.62 -5.98
CA ILE A 205 -5.10 8.39 -5.21
C ILE A 205 -4.78 7.36 -4.14
N VAL A 206 -5.26 7.61 -2.91
CA VAL A 206 -5.25 6.67 -1.80
C VAL A 206 -6.65 6.10 -1.67
N VAL A 207 -6.79 4.80 -1.93
CA VAL A 207 -8.04 4.07 -1.74
C VAL A 207 -8.04 3.48 -0.33
N MET A 208 -9.05 3.82 0.48
CA MET A 208 -9.17 3.39 1.87
C MET A 208 -10.45 2.58 2.10
N LYS A 209 -10.35 1.53 2.92
CA LYS A 209 -11.46 0.70 3.40
C LYS A 209 -11.22 0.33 4.86
N ASP A 210 -12.21 0.54 5.71
CA ASP A 210 -12.20 0.11 7.12
C ASP A 210 -10.94 0.54 7.90
N GLY A 211 -10.43 1.74 7.61
CA GLY A 211 -9.23 2.30 8.24
C GLY A 211 -7.90 1.88 7.60
N TYR A 212 -7.91 0.93 6.66
CA TYR A 212 -6.71 0.48 5.95
C TYR A 212 -6.59 1.14 4.58
N VAL A 213 -5.35 1.50 4.24
CA VAL A 213 -4.98 1.80 2.85
C VAL A 213 -5.03 0.50 2.05
N GLN A 214 -5.89 0.46 1.04
CA GLN A 214 -6.02 -0.69 0.14
C GLN A 214 -5.01 -0.63 -1.00
N GLN A 215 -4.82 0.57 -1.57
CA GLN A 215 -3.85 0.82 -2.62
C GLN A 215 -3.58 2.32 -2.75
N ILE A 216 -2.33 2.69 -3.03
CA ILE A 216 -1.91 4.05 -3.38
C ILE A 216 -1.25 3.99 -4.74
N ASP A 217 -1.84 4.64 -5.74
CA ASP A 217 -1.24 4.69 -7.06
C ASP A 217 -1.82 5.85 -7.89
N THR A 218 -1.29 6.04 -9.10
CA THR A 218 -1.89 6.93 -10.10
C THR A 218 -3.30 6.46 -10.47
N PRO A 219 -4.20 7.38 -10.89
CA PRO A 219 -5.55 7.02 -11.32
C PRO A 219 -5.58 5.89 -12.36
N ARG A 220 -4.67 5.96 -13.34
CA ARG A 220 -4.58 4.96 -14.42
C ARG A 220 -4.18 3.58 -13.89
N ASN A 221 -3.25 3.52 -12.94
CA ASN A 221 -2.79 2.25 -12.39
C ASN A 221 -3.83 1.62 -11.47
N LEU A 222 -4.53 2.40 -10.63
CA LEU A 222 -5.65 1.87 -9.84
C LEU A 222 -6.75 1.27 -10.72
N TYR A 223 -7.03 1.90 -11.86
CA TYR A 223 -8.02 1.40 -12.79
C TYR A 223 -7.61 0.07 -13.46
N ARG A 224 -6.36 0.01 -13.93
CA ARG A 224 -5.82 -1.10 -14.74
C ARG A 224 -5.24 -2.25 -13.92
N PHE A 225 -4.80 -1.97 -12.70
CA PHE A 225 -4.07 -2.91 -11.87
C PHE A 225 -4.55 -2.85 -10.41
N PRO A 226 -5.85 -3.09 -10.15
CA PRO A 226 -6.36 -3.14 -8.79
C PRO A 226 -5.73 -4.31 -8.01
N GLY A 227 -5.24 -4.03 -6.80
CA GLY A 227 -4.58 -5.01 -5.93
C GLY A 227 -5.55 -5.99 -5.26
N ASN A 228 -6.84 -5.66 -5.22
CA ASN A 228 -7.89 -6.51 -4.67
C ASN A 228 -9.26 -6.19 -5.30
N LYS A 229 -10.22 -7.08 -5.09
CA LYS A 229 -11.58 -7.00 -5.63
C LYS A 229 -12.29 -5.71 -5.22
N PHE A 230 -12.05 -5.24 -4.00
CA PHE A 230 -12.62 -3.99 -3.51
C PHE A 230 -12.15 -2.79 -4.33
N VAL A 231 -10.84 -2.61 -4.56
CA VAL A 231 -10.31 -1.52 -5.40
C VAL A 231 -10.85 -1.65 -6.83
N ALA A 232 -10.91 -2.88 -7.35
CA ALA A 232 -11.42 -3.17 -8.69
C ALA A 232 -12.89 -2.76 -8.86
N GLY A 233 -13.74 -3.05 -7.86
CA GLY A 233 -15.16 -2.71 -7.87
C GLY A 233 -15.44 -1.25 -7.48
N PHE A 234 -14.56 -0.63 -6.70
CA PHE A 234 -14.72 0.72 -6.21
C PHE A 234 -14.16 1.78 -7.16
N ILE A 235 -13.15 1.48 -7.98
CA ILE A 235 -12.58 2.43 -8.95
C ILE A 235 -13.13 2.12 -10.33
N GLY A 236 -14.01 2.99 -10.85
CA GLY A 236 -14.61 2.86 -12.18
C GLY A 236 -16.14 2.93 -12.11
N THR A 237 -16.75 3.60 -13.08
CA THR A 237 -18.21 3.66 -13.23
C THR A 237 -18.54 3.40 -14.71
N PRO A 238 -19.33 2.35 -15.06
CA PRO A 238 -19.94 1.36 -14.16
C PRO A 238 -18.94 0.56 -13.33
N GLN A 239 -19.42 -0.08 -12.26
CA GLN A 239 -18.60 -0.98 -11.46
C GLN A 239 -18.13 -2.18 -12.31
N MET A 240 -17.00 -2.78 -11.92
CA MET A 240 -16.52 -4.00 -12.56
C MET A 240 -17.52 -5.14 -12.34
N ASN A 241 -17.75 -5.96 -13.36
CA ASN A 241 -18.53 -7.18 -13.25
C ASN A 241 -17.68 -8.27 -12.60
N PHE A 242 -18.24 -9.00 -11.64
CA PHE A 242 -17.56 -10.08 -10.93
C PHE A 242 -18.33 -11.37 -11.05
N PHE A 243 -17.62 -12.46 -11.34
CA PHE A 243 -18.18 -13.80 -11.48
C PHE A 243 -17.29 -14.77 -10.74
N ASP A 244 -17.88 -15.62 -9.90
CA ASP A 244 -17.12 -16.74 -9.34
C ASP A 244 -16.95 -17.82 -10.42
N GLY A 245 -15.87 -18.57 -10.32
CA GLY A 245 -15.55 -19.60 -11.30
C GLY A 245 -14.31 -20.42 -10.97
N THR A 246 -13.90 -21.22 -11.94
CA THR A 246 -12.72 -22.08 -11.87
C THR A 246 -11.85 -21.92 -13.11
N LEU A 247 -10.54 -22.04 -12.93
CA LEU A 247 -9.55 -21.99 -14.01
C LEU A 247 -8.88 -23.36 -14.12
N THR A 248 -8.97 -23.99 -15.29
CA THR A 248 -8.33 -25.30 -15.53
C THR A 248 -7.42 -25.22 -16.74
N ARG A 249 -6.12 -25.43 -16.54
CA ARG A 249 -5.14 -25.41 -17.63
C ARG A 249 -5.16 -26.71 -18.45
N HIS A 250 -5.20 -26.58 -19.77
CA HIS A 250 -5.06 -27.65 -20.74
C HIS A 250 -3.98 -27.30 -21.77
N GLY A 251 -2.72 -27.68 -21.49
CA GLY A 251 -1.59 -27.36 -22.37
C GLY A 251 -1.37 -25.84 -22.48
N ASP A 252 -1.69 -25.29 -23.66
CA ASP A 252 -1.55 -23.87 -24.01
C ASP A 252 -2.85 -23.06 -23.87
N SER A 253 -3.96 -23.69 -23.45
CA SER A 253 -5.20 -23.00 -23.08
C SER A 253 -5.53 -23.17 -21.60
N VAL A 254 -6.42 -22.31 -21.11
CA VAL A 254 -7.06 -22.36 -19.80
C VAL A 254 -8.56 -22.28 -20.02
N THR A 255 -9.29 -23.28 -19.57
CA THR A 255 -10.76 -23.22 -19.47
C THR A 255 -11.12 -22.28 -18.33
N VAL A 256 -11.87 -21.23 -18.64
CA VAL A 256 -12.51 -20.33 -17.69
C VAL A 256 -13.99 -20.71 -17.60
N ALA A 257 -14.41 -21.29 -16.49
CA ALA A 257 -15.80 -21.65 -16.24
C ALA A 257 -16.41 -20.72 -15.19
N LEU A 258 -17.57 -20.12 -15.49
CA LEU A 258 -18.29 -19.26 -14.54
C LEU A 258 -19.35 -20.07 -13.78
N ASP A 259 -19.28 -20.04 -12.45
CA ASP A 259 -20.20 -20.75 -11.56
C ASP A 259 -21.64 -20.25 -11.77
N GLY A 260 -22.60 -21.18 -11.69
CA GLY A 260 -24.02 -20.85 -11.87
C GLY A 260 -24.44 -20.51 -13.30
N THR A 261 -23.57 -20.73 -14.30
CA THR A 261 -23.87 -20.50 -15.72
C THR A 261 -23.36 -21.64 -16.61
N ASP A 262 -23.77 -21.63 -17.89
CA ASP A 262 -23.19 -22.50 -18.92
C ASP A 262 -21.94 -21.90 -19.60
N VAL A 263 -21.45 -20.74 -19.15
CA VAL A 263 -20.32 -20.05 -19.77
C VAL A 263 -19.01 -20.78 -19.47
N ARG A 264 -18.40 -21.32 -20.54
CA ARG A 264 -17.06 -21.93 -20.53
C ARG A 264 -16.25 -21.40 -21.71
N LEU A 265 -15.11 -20.77 -21.43
CA LEU A 265 -14.27 -20.10 -22.43
C LEU A 265 -12.87 -20.70 -22.44
N GLU A 266 -12.37 -21.09 -23.61
CA GLU A 266 -10.99 -21.56 -23.81
C GLU A 266 -10.06 -20.38 -24.11
N VAL A 267 -9.31 -19.93 -23.12
CA VAL A 267 -8.48 -18.71 -23.21
C VAL A 267 -7.00 -19.09 -23.29
N PRO A 268 -6.16 -18.40 -24.10
CA PRO A 268 -4.72 -18.67 -24.14
C PRO A 268 -4.06 -18.57 -22.76
N VAL A 269 -3.19 -19.53 -22.42
CA VAL A 269 -2.47 -19.55 -21.13
C VAL A 269 -1.65 -18.28 -20.88
N SER A 270 -1.20 -17.62 -21.95
CA SER A 270 -0.42 -16.38 -21.88
C SER A 270 -1.15 -15.20 -21.22
N TYR A 271 -2.48 -15.26 -21.09
CA TYR A 271 -3.26 -14.26 -20.36
C TYR A 271 -3.17 -14.45 -18.84
N PHE A 272 -2.66 -15.61 -18.39
CA PHE A 272 -2.52 -16.01 -16.99
C PHE A 272 -1.06 -16.08 -16.53
N ASP A 273 -0.11 -15.52 -17.30
CA ASP A 273 1.33 -15.57 -16.96
C ASP A 273 1.68 -14.91 -15.63
N LYS A 274 0.89 -13.93 -15.20
CA LYS A 274 1.05 -13.27 -13.89
C LYS A 274 0.24 -13.96 -12.79
N ALA A 275 -0.59 -14.95 -13.14
CA ALA A 275 -1.44 -15.67 -12.20
C ALA A 275 -0.66 -16.77 -11.47
N GLU A 276 -0.96 -16.97 -10.19
CA GLU A 276 -0.41 -18.10 -9.42
C GLU A 276 -0.86 -19.45 -10.01
N ARG A 277 0.11 -20.35 -10.27
CA ARG A 277 -0.14 -21.65 -10.94
C ARG A 277 -1.10 -22.55 -10.17
N SER A 278 -1.12 -22.44 -8.84
CA SER A 278 -2.00 -23.24 -7.99
C SER A 278 -3.48 -23.05 -8.31
N TYR A 279 -3.90 -21.87 -8.83
CA TYR A 279 -5.29 -21.61 -9.21
C TYR A 279 -5.68 -22.20 -10.56
N LEU A 280 -4.72 -22.63 -11.38
CA LEU A 280 -4.98 -23.16 -12.73
C LEU A 280 -5.23 -24.67 -12.75
N LYS A 281 -5.33 -25.31 -11.57
CA LYS A 281 -5.56 -26.75 -11.42
C LYS A 281 -7.05 -27.14 -11.46
N GLY A 282 -7.95 -26.17 -11.34
CA GLY A 282 -9.40 -26.39 -11.30
C GLY A 282 -9.97 -26.80 -9.93
N ASP A 283 -9.15 -26.84 -8.88
CA ASP A 283 -9.53 -27.21 -7.51
C ASP A 283 -9.78 -25.99 -6.59
N LYS A 284 -9.35 -24.79 -7.02
CA LYS A 284 -9.58 -23.52 -6.32
C LYS A 284 -10.63 -22.69 -7.04
N SER A 285 -11.53 -22.09 -6.27
CA SER A 285 -12.43 -21.08 -6.78
C SER A 285 -11.74 -19.72 -6.89
N VAL A 286 -12.06 -18.98 -7.94
CA VAL A 286 -11.58 -17.63 -8.19
C VAL A 286 -12.76 -16.69 -8.44
N THR A 287 -12.59 -15.41 -8.14
CA THR A 287 -13.47 -14.36 -8.64
C THR A 287 -12.83 -13.71 -9.87
N ILE A 288 -13.53 -13.78 -11.00
CA ILE A 288 -13.15 -13.21 -12.29
C ILE A 288 -13.83 -11.85 -12.44
N GLY A 289 -13.02 -10.81 -12.60
CA GLY A 289 -13.47 -9.44 -12.84
C GLY A 289 -13.32 -9.03 -14.30
N ILE A 290 -14.34 -8.38 -14.88
CA ILE A 290 -14.24 -7.77 -16.21
C ILE A 290 -14.98 -6.43 -16.24
N ARG A 291 -14.34 -5.39 -16.77
CA ARG A 291 -14.95 -4.06 -16.87
C ARG A 291 -16.09 -4.06 -17.88
N ALA A 292 -17.11 -3.23 -17.66
CA ALA A 292 -18.27 -3.14 -18.54
C ALA A 292 -17.92 -2.75 -19.99
N GLU A 293 -16.85 -1.96 -20.21
CA GLU A 293 -16.36 -1.60 -21.54
C GLU A 293 -15.50 -2.68 -22.23
N HIS A 294 -15.14 -3.74 -21.51
CA HIS A 294 -14.47 -4.94 -22.04
C HIS A 294 -15.46 -6.05 -22.40
N ILE A 295 -16.76 -5.77 -22.29
CA ILE A 295 -17.83 -6.58 -22.82
C ILE A 295 -18.54 -5.74 -23.89
N SER A 296 -18.91 -6.39 -25.00
CA SER A 296 -19.50 -5.73 -26.15
C SER A 296 -20.78 -6.43 -26.57
N VAL A 297 -21.82 -5.64 -26.83
CA VAL A 297 -23.05 -6.11 -27.48
C VAL A 297 -22.85 -6.44 -28.97
N ASP A 298 -21.73 -6.02 -29.56
CA ASP A 298 -21.29 -6.50 -30.88
C ASP A 298 -20.52 -7.83 -30.70
N PRO A 299 -21.05 -8.97 -31.18
CA PRO A 299 -20.42 -10.28 -31.04
C PRO A 299 -19.17 -10.46 -31.91
N ALA A 300 -18.86 -9.54 -32.84
CA ALA A 300 -17.68 -9.60 -33.69
C ALA A 300 -16.48 -8.82 -33.12
N ARG A 301 -16.68 -8.03 -32.06
CA ARG A 301 -15.65 -7.14 -31.51
C ARG A 301 -14.52 -7.90 -30.80
N TYR A 302 -14.85 -8.94 -30.06
CA TYR A 302 -13.89 -9.75 -29.31
C TYR A 302 -14.04 -11.25 -29.63
N PRO A 303 -12.99 -12.07 -29.46
CA PRO A 303 -13.00 -13.47 -29.91
C PRO A 303 -13.82 -14.40 -29.02
N PHE A 304 -14.08 -14.04 -27.76
CA PHE A 304 -14.82 -14.86 -26.80
C PHE A 304 -16.26 -14.39 -26.72
N LYS A 305 -17.21 -15.32 -26.55
CA LYS A 305 -18.64 -15.04 -26.62
C LYS A 305 -19.40 -15.70 -25.48
N ALA A 306 -20.44 -15.03 -25.00
CA ALA A 306 -21.39 -15.59 -24.05
C ALA A 306 -22.81 -15.10 -24.36
N LYS A 307 -23.81 -15.90 -23.99
CA LYS A 307 -25.21 -15.47 -24.04
C LYS A 307 -25.60 -14.87 -22.70
N CYS A 308 -26.38 -13.80 -22.71
CA CYS A 308 -26.98 -13.23 -21.51
C CYS A 308 -28.44 -12.86 -21.76
N ARG A 309 -29.25 -12.90 -20.71
CA ARG A 309 -30.66 -12.49 -20.72
C ARG A 309 -30.77 -11.06 -20.21
N VAL A 310 -31.31 -10.16 -21.03
CA VAL A 310 -31.47 -8.73 -20.70
C VAL A 310 -32.53 -8.57 -19.62
N SER A 311 -32.20 -7.79 -18.58
CA SER A 311 -33.12 -7.36 -17.54
C SER A 311 -33.69 -5.99 -17.87
N HIS A 312 -32.83 -5.01 -18.07
CA HIS A 312 -33.22 -3.65 -18.45
C HIS A 312 -32.06 -2.90 -19.09
N VAL A 313 -32.39 -1.78 -19.74
CA VAL A 313 -31.43 -0.88 -20.39
C VAL A 313 -31.57 0.51 -19.78
N GLU A 314 -30.46 1.09 -19.33
CA GLU A 314 -30.41 2.47 -18.84
C GLU A 314 -29.78 3.37 -19.90
N GLU A 315 -30.53 4.39 -20.33
CA GLU A 315 -30.06 5.38 -21.29
C GLU A 315 -29.41 6.56 -20.57
N LEU A 316 -28.13 6.79 -20.82
CA LEU A 316 -27.32 7.84 -20.19
C LEU A 316 -26.99 8.99 -21.15
N GLY A 317 -27.72 9.05 -22.27
CA GLY A 317 -27.54 10.04 -23.32
C GLY A 317 -26.46 9.63 -24.33
N THR A 318 -25.18 9.71 -23.95
CA THR A 318 -24.07 9.40 -24.88
C THR A 318 -23.74 7.91 -25.01
N ASP A 319 -24.19 7.12 -24.04
CA ASP A 319 -24.09 5.67 -24.03
C ASP A 319 -25.32 5.06 -23.33
N CYS A 320 -25.46 3.74 -23.45
CA CYS A 320 -26.43 2.95 -22.71
C CYS A 320 -25.71 1.92 -21.84
N GLN A 321 -26.28 1.58 -20.69
CA GLN A 321 -25.88 0.45 -19.88
C GLN A 321 -26.93 -0.65 -20.02
N VAL A 322 -26.52 -1.81 -20.51
CA VAL A 322 -27.36 -3.00 -20.60
C VAL A 322 -27.11 -3.86 -19.38
N TYR A 323 -28.14 -4.03 -18.56
CA TYR A 323 -28.12 -4.93 -17.41
C TYR A 323 -28.69 -6.28 -17.87
N ALA A 324 -27.92 -7.34 -17.69
CA ALA A 324 -28.27 -8.68 -18.13
C ALA A 324 -27.76 -9.74 -17.14
N ASP A 325 -28.03 -11.01 -17.42
CA ASP A 325 -27.58 -12.14 -16.61
C ASP A 325 -26.99 -13.23 -17.51
N PHE A 326 -25.80 -13.74 -17.18
CA PHE A 326 -25.21 -14.88 -17.89
C PHE A 326 -25.91 -16.21 -17.58
N ASN A 327 -26.63 -16.32 -16.46
CA ASN A 327 -27.55 -17.42 -16.22
C ASN A 327 -28.87 -17.17 -16.96
N VAL A 328 -28.89 -17.51 -18.25
CA VAL A 328 -30.05 -17.32 -19.13
C VAL A 328 -31.28 -18.15 -18.73
N GLN A 329 -31.13 -19.11 -17.81
CA GLN A 329 -32.20 -19.98 -17.35
C GLN A 329 -32.73 -19.61 -15.95
N SER A 330 -32.11 -18.64 -15.26
CA SER A 330 -32.49 -18.29 -13.88
C SER A 330 -33.92 -17.74 -13.80
N GLU A 331 -34.69 -18.16 -12.80
CA GLU A 331 -35.97 -17.52 -12.46
C GLU A 331 -35.82 -16.37 -11.44
N GLU A 332 -34.61 -16.18 -10.90
CA GLU A 332 -34.31 -15.11 -9.95
C GLU A 332 -34.26 -13.74 -10.64
N THR A 333 -34.56 -12.68 -9.89
CA THR A 333 -34.44 -11.31 -10.38
C THR A 333 -32.97 -10.94 -10.57
N VAL A 334 -32.62 -10.44 -11.76
CA VAL A 334 -31.24 -10.08 -12.16
C VAL A 334 -30.55 -9.09 -11.19
N ALA A 335 -31.32 -8.29 -10.45
CA ALA A 335 -30.79 -7.34 -9.47
C ALA A 335 -29.93 -7.99 -8.38
N GLU A 336 -30.28 -9.21 -7.96
CA GLU A 336 -29.62 -9.95 -6.88
C GLU A 336 -28.80 -11.14 -7.37
N SER A 337 -28.79 -11.38 -8.69
CA SER A 337 -28.10 -12.52 -9.28
C SER A 337 -26.57 -12.42 -9.16
N PRO A 338 -25.87 -13.48 -8.71
CA PRO A 338 -24.41 -13.53 -8.68
C PRO A 338 -23.78 -13.57 -10.08
N THR A 339 -24.59 -13.79 -11.13
CA THR A 339 -24.16 -13.88 -12.53
C THR A 339 -24.63 -12.68 -13.35
N ARG A 340 -25.09 -11.62 -12.68
CA ARG A 340 -25.45 -10.35 -13.31
C ARG A 340 -24.27 -9.70 -14.02
N VAL A 341 -24.53 -9.08 -15.15
CA VAL A 341 -23.54 -8.41 -15.99
C VAL A 341 -24.06 -7.06 -16.47
N ILE A 342 -23.22 -6.05 -16.37
CA ILE A 342 -23.42 -4.72 -16.92
C ILE A 342 -22.53 -4.59 -18.16
N VAL A 343 -23.14 -4.30 -19.30
CA VAL A 343 -22.45 -4.13 -20.58
C VAL A 343 -22.61 -2.68 -21.03
N LYS A 344 -21.50 -2.04 -21.40
CA LYS A 344 -21.55 -0.70 -21.99
C LYS A 344 -21.89 -0.80 -23.48
N ALA A 345 -22.99 -0.18 -23.90
CA ALA A 345 -23.48 -0.19 -25.27
C ALA A 345 -23.53 1.23 -25.87
N PRO A 346 -23.51 1.36 -27.21
CA PRO A 346 -23.74 2.65 -27.88
C PRO A 346 -25.11 3.24 -27.55
N ALA A 347 -25.22 4.57 -27.57
CA ALA A 347 -26.49 5.27 -27.41
C ALA A 347 -27.55 4.78 -28.42
N GLY A 348 -28.81 4.72 -28.01
CA GLY A 348 -29.93 4.26 -28.84
C GLY A 348 -30.01 2.75 -29.04
N SER A 349 -29.15 1.96 -28.38
CA SER A 349 -29.30 0.51 -28.35
C SER A 349 -30.60 0.13 -27.64
N THR A 350 -31.47 -0.62 -28.32
CA THR A 350 -32.78 -1.05 -27.78
C THR A 350 -32.81 -2.57 -27.70
N TYR A 351 -33.21 -3.06 -26.54
CA TYR A 351 -33.36 -4.48 -26.24
C TYR A 351 -34.64 -4.68 -25.44
N ASP A 352 -35.35 -5.77 -25.69
CA ASP A 352 -36.53 -6.14 -24.92
C ASP A 352 -36.12 -6.79 -23.60
N ILE A 353 -36.94 -6.60 -22.56
CA ILE A 353 -36.79 -7.35 -21.30
C ILE A 353 -36.92 -8.84 -21.60
N ASP A 354 -36.10 -9.65 -20.94
CA ASP A 354 -35.95 -11.11 -21.14
C ASP A 354 -35.38 -11.53 -22.50
N GLN A 355 -34.99 -10.58 -23.36
CA GLN A 355 -34.32 -10.90 -24.61
C GLN A 355 -32.97 -11.57 -24.33
N ILE A 356 -32.72 -12.73 -24.94
CA ILE A 356 -31.41 -13.36 -24.93
C ILE A 356 -30.56 -12.77 -26.05
N ILE A 357 -29.43 -12.18 -25.69
CA ILE A 357 -28.45 -11.61 -26.62
C ILE A 357 -27.11 -12.33 -26.51
N GLU A 358 -26.31 -12.29 -27.58
CA GLU A 358 -24.92 -12.76 -27.57
C GLU A 358 -24.00 -11.55 -27.42
N VAL A 359 -23.12 -11.59 -26.42
CA VAL A 359 -22.09 -10.58 -26.17
C VAL A 359 -20.71 -11.16 -26.44
N SER A 360 -19.75 -10.31 -26.78
CA SER A 360 -18.34 -10.67 -26.86
C SER A 360 -17.52 -10.10 -25.70
N LEU A 361 -16.48 -10.82 -25.27
CA LEU A 361 -15.67 -10.50 -24.09
C LEU A 361 -14.18 -10.37 -24.45
N ASP A 362 -13.54 -9.31 -23.97
CA ASP A 362 -12.09 -9.12 -24.06
C ASP A 362 -11.39 -9.83 -22.90
N MET A 363 -11.16 -11.14 -23.05
CA MET A 363 -10.54 -11.94 -22.00
C MET A 363 -9.08 -11.55 -21.71
N ALA A 364 -8.45 -10.71 -22.54
CA ALA A 364 -7.11 -10.18 -22.28
C ALA A 364 -7.10 -9.08 -21.19
N GLN A 365 -8.27 -8.55 -20.84
CA GLN A 365 -8.44 -7.47 -19.86
C GLN A 365 -9.15 -7.96 -18.57
N ILE A 366 -9.17 -9.27 -18.31
CA ILE A 366 -9.75 -9.80 -17.08
C ILE A 366 -8.85 -9.51 -15.89
N HIS A 367 -9.49 -9.46 -14.73
CA HIS A 367 -8.86 -9.43 -13.42
C HIS A 367 -9.21 -10.70 -12.69
N LEU A 368 -8.29 -11.20 -11.87
CA LEU A 368 -8.46 -12.45 -11.15
C LEU A 368 -8.18 -12.21 -9.68
N PHE A 369 -9.11 -12.62 -8.84
CA PHE A 369 -9.02 -12.50 -7.40
C PHE A 369 -9.22 -13.87 -6.75
N ASP A 370 -8.51 -14.11 -5.67
CA ASP A 370 -8.79 -15.25 -4.82
C ASP A 370 -10.17 -15.06 -4.16
N LYS A 371 -10.96 -16.13 -4.07
CA LYS A 371 -12.36 -16.04 -3.64
C LYS A 371 -12.50 -15.70 -2.15
N GLU A 372 -11.56 -16.14 -1.32
CA GLU A 372 -11.64 -15.97 0.13
C GLU A 372 -10.99 -14.67 0.59
N THR A 373 -9.77 -14.41 0.12
CA THR A 373 -8.96 -13.25 0.51
C THR A 373 -9.31 -12.00 -0.31
N GLU A 374 -9.95 -12.16 -1.47
CA GLU A 374 -10.28 -11.10 -2.43
C GLU A 374 -9.05 -10.35 -2.99
N VAL A 375 -7.83 -10.84 -2.72
CA VAL A 375 -6.57 -10.27 -3.23
C VAL A 375 -6.36 -10.72 -4.68
N THR A 376 -5.75 -9.86 -5.50
CA THR A 376 -5.42 -10.24 -6.88
C THR A 376 -4.46 -11.43 -6.91
N ILE A 377 -4.81 -12.45 -7.71
CA ILE A 377 -3.91 -13.58 -7.98
C ILE A 377 -3.04 -13.31 -9.20
N ALA A 378 -3.31 -12.22 -9.95
CA ALA A 378 -2.56 -11.78 -11.12
C ALA A 378 -2.06 -10.33 -10.92
N PRO A 379 -1.18 -10.07 -9.93
CA PRO A 379 -0.70 -8.73 -9.62
C PRO A 379 0.11 -8.13 -10.78
N ARG A 380 0.19 -6.79 -10.82
CA ARG A 380 0.98 -6.05 -11.82
C ARG A 380 2.44 -6.50 -11.86
N ILE A 381 3.04 -6.60 -10.68
CA ILE A 381 4.35 -7.21 -10.44
C ILE A 381 4.07 -8.55 -9.73
N PRO A 382 4.29 -9.69 -10.40
CA PRO A 382 4.25 -11.01 -9.75
C PRO A 382 5.17 -11.06 -8.55
N LYS A 383 4.71 -11.57 -7.40
CA LYS A 383 5.57 -11.72 -6.22
C LYS A 383 6.65 -12.77 -6.49
N ALA A 384 6.24 -13.90 -7.07
CA ALA A 384 7.10 -14.98 -7.48
C ALA A 384 6.51 -15.73 -8.67
N VAL A 385 7.35 -16.52 -9.33
CA VAL A 385 6.94 -17.49 -10.34
C VAL A 385 7.30 -18.89 -9.86
N GLU A 386 6.36 -19.81 -9.99
CA GLU A 386 6.60 -21.23 -9.71
C GLU A 386 7.04 -21.95 -10.99
N VAL A 387 8.21 -22.58 -10.91
CA VAL A 387 8.81 -23.32 -12.02
C VAL A 387 9.19 -24.73 -11.57
N ASP A 388 9.10 -25.69 -12.50
CA ASP A 388 9.56 -27.05 -12.24
C ASP A 388 11.08 -27.12 -12.42
N GLY A 389 11.78 -27.85 -11.56
CA GLY A 389 13.21 -28.08 -11.72
C GLY A 389 13.73 -29.34 -11.04
N THR A 390 14.95 -29.71 -11.38
CA THR A 390 15.58 -30.96 -10.93
C THR A 390 16.92 -30.65 -10.30
N VAL A 391 17.14 -31.14 -9.08
CA VAL A 391 18.44 -31.13 -8.42
C VAL A 391 19.15 -32.45 -8.72
N ALA A 392 20.39 -32.36 -9.20
CA ALA A 392 21.28 -33.50 -9.39
C ALA A 392 22.72 -33.09 -9.07
N GLY A 393 23.36 -33.77 -8.11
CA GLY A 393 24.76 -33.55 -7.76
C GLY A 393 25.06 -32.10 -7.34
N GLY A 394 24.16 -31.48 -6.58
CA GLY A 394 24.30 -30.08 -6.13
C GLY A 394 24.09 -29.03 -7.23
N THR A 395 23.57 -29.42 -8.40
CA THR A 395 23.20 -28.51 -9.48
C THR A 395 21.70 -28.51 -9.66
N LEU A 396 21.09 -27.31 -9.66
CA LEU A 396 19.69 -27.10 -9.97
C LEU A 396 19.53 -26.81 -11.47
N SER A 397 18.80 -27.69 -12.15
CA SER A 397 18.37 -27.47 -13.53
C SER A 397 16.99 -26.83 -13.52
N LEU A 398 16.88 -25.60 -14.00
CA LEU A 398 15.63 -24.87 -14.11
C LEU A 398 15.54 -24.17 -15.47
N LEU A 399 14.36 -24.21 -16.10
CA LEU A 399 14.05 -23.44 -17.32
C LEU A 399 15.07 -23.61 -18.47
N GLY A 400 15.63 -24.82 -18.61
CA GLY A 400 16.64 -25.13 -19.63
C GLY A 400 18.06 -24.66 -19.32
N GLY A 401 18.29 -24.02 -18.18
CA GLY A 401 19.60 -23.65 -17.66
C GLY A 401 20.01 -24.44 -16.42
N LYS A 402 21.25 -24.25 -15.98
CA LYS A 402 21.83 -24.91 -14.80
C LYS A 402 22.44 -23.86 -13.87
N VAL A 403 22.10 -23.95 -12.59
CA VAL A 403 22.62 -23.11 -11.52
C VAL A 403 23.21 -24.01 -10.44
N ALA A 404 24.44 -23.74 -10.01
CA ALA A 404 25.02 -24.47 -8.88
C ALA A 404 24.29 -24.06 -7.59
N LEU A 405 23.85 -25.03 -6.80
CA LEU A 405 23.26 -24.74 -5.50
C LEU A 405 24.35 -24.25 -4.54
N PRO A 406 24.11 -23.17 -3.79
CA PRO A 406 25.05 -22.72 -2.77
C PRO A 406 25.21 -23.79 -1.67
N PRO A 407 26.36 -23.86 -0.98
CA PRO A 407 26.60 -24.87 0.05
C PRO A 407 25.58 -24.91 1.19
N ALA A 408 24.90 -23.78 1.48
CA ALA A 408 23.78 -23.72 2.43
C ALA A 408 22.55 -24.53 1.99
N MET A 409 22.29 -24.63 0.68
CA MET A 409 21.11 -25.28 0.13
C MET A 409 21.34 -26.80 -0.02
N LYS A 410 21.33 -27.50 1.11
CA LYS A 410 21.48 -28.96 1.17
C LYS A 410 20.14 -29.64 0.95
N VAL A 411 19.91 -30.12 -0.27
CA VAL A 411 18.71 -30.86 -0.65
C VAL A 411 19.10 -32.13 -1.40
N GLU A 412 18.27 -33.17 -1.30
CA GLU A 412 18.49 -34.44 -2.00
C GLU A 412 18.27 -34.28 -3.51
N ASP A 413 18.88 -35.17 -4.29
CA ASP A 413 18.63 -35.24 -5.73
C ASP A 413 17.15 -35.59 -5.99
N GLY A 414 16.51 -34.90 -6.92
CA GLY A 414 15.09 -35.09 -7.19
C GLY A 414 14.44 -33.95 -7.94
N ASN A 415 13.13 -34.07 -8.15
CA ASN A 415 12.30 -33.06 -8.78
C ASN A 415 11.61 -32.20 -7.72
N TYR A 416 11.60 -30.89 -7.96
CA TYR A 416 11.07 -29.88 -7.05
C TYR A 416 10.22 -28.86 -7.80
N GLN A 417 9.26 -28.30 -7.08
CA GLN A 417 8.61 -27.06 -7.44
C GLN A 417 9.39 -25.91 -6.81
N ILE A 418 9.88 -25.01 -7.63
CA ILE A 418 10.77 -23.92 -7.23
C ILE A 418 9.99 -22.62 -7.32
N THR A 419 9.90 -21.93 -6.20
CA THR A 419 9.31 -20.58 -6.17
C THR A 419 10.44 -19.57 -6.29
N VAL A 420 10.44 -18.82 -7.40
CA VAL A 420 11.43 -17.78 -7.70
C VAL A 420 10.79 -16.41 -7.55
N PRO A 421 11.09 -15.66 -6.47
CA PRO A 421 10.61 -14.29 -6.33
C PRO A 421 11.10 -13.38 -7.47
N THR A 422 10.28 -12.42 -7.87
CA THR A 422 10.71 -11.41 -8.86
C THR A 422 11.91 -10.60 -8.37
N SER A 423 12.02 -10.37 -7.05
CA SER A 423 13.16 -9.73 -6.40
C SER A 423 14.45 -10.56 -6.43
N ALA A 424 14.35 -11.87 -6.69
CA ALA A 424 15.51 -12.75 -6.80
C ALA A 424 16.15 -12.67 -8.20
N VAL A 425 15.44 -12.16 -9.21
CA VAL A 425 15.92 -12.15 -10.59
C VAL A 425 16.58 -10.83 -10.93
N SER A 426 17.83 -10.88 -11.38
CA SER A 426 18.59 -9.72 -11.82
C SER A 426 19.24 -9.92 -13.19
N LEU A 427 19.57 -8.83 -13.88
CA LEU A 427 20.34 -8.90 -15.12
C LEU A 427 21.80 -9.22 -14.80
N GLY A 428 22.40 -10.16 -15.53
CA GLY A 428 23.75 -10.67 -15.25
C GLY A 428 23.78 -12.20 -15.25
N GLY A 429 24.79 -12.84 -14.68
CA GLY A 429 24.76 -14.29 -14.45
C GLY A 429 24.88 -15.19 -15.70
N THR A 430 24.33 -16.39 -15.58
CA THR A 430 24.57 -17.52 -16.50
C THR A 430 23.34 -18.01 -17.26
N LEU A 431 22.13 -17.71 -16.79
CA LEU A 431 20.89 -18.19 -17.42
C LEU A 431 20.55 -17.32 -18.64
N ALA A 432 20.38 -17.97 -19.79
CA ALA A 432 19.97 -17.27 -21.01
C ALA A 432 18.47 -16.94 -20.99
N ALA A 433 18.13 -15.69 -21.26
CA ALA A 433 16.76 -15.22 -21.30
C ALA A 433 16.53 -14.29 -22.51
N LYS A 434 15.28 -14.09 -22.89
CA LYS A 434 14.88 -13.12 -23.91
C LYS A 434 13.85 -12.15 -23.34
N VAL A 435 14.10 -10.86 -23.47
CA VAL A 435 13.11 -9.83 -23.13
C VAL A 435 11.94 -9.94 -24.12
N VAL A 436 10.76 -10.28 -23.61
CA VAL A 436 9.50 -10.41 -24.36
C VAL A 436 8.77 -9.08 -24.39
N SER A 437 8.69 -8.42 -23.24
CA SER A 437 8.06 -7.12 -23.09
C SER A 437 8.62 -6.41 -21.86
N GLU A 438 8.36 -5.12 -21.79
CA GLU A 438 8.72 -4.28 -20.65
C GLU A 438 7.56 -3.38 -20.27
N GLU A 439 7.48 -3.04 -18.99
CA GLU A 439 6.47 -2.15 -18.45
C GLU A 439 7.13 -1.14 -17.50
N ASP A 440 6.79 0.15 -17.64
CA ASP A 440 7.18 1.17 -16.67
C ASP A 440 6.34 1.03 -15.40
N VAL A 441 7.00 0.86 -14.26
CA VAL A 441 6.39 0.77 -12.94
C VAL A 441 7.11 1.72 -12.00
N ASN A 442 6.54 2.92 -11.84
CA ASN A 442 7.00 3.94 -10.89
C ASN A 442 8.48 4.34 -11.10
N GLY A 443 8.91 4.52 -12.35
CA GLY A 443 10.28 4.89 -12.68
C GLY A 443 11.28 3.71 -12.64
N LEU A 444 10.78 2.49 -12.46
CA LEU A 444 11.51 1.25 -12.70
C LEU A 444 10.92 0.55 -13.94
N ARG A 445 11.64 -0.43 -14.48
CA ARG A 445 11.15 -1.28 -15.58
C ARG A 445 10.95 -2.70 -15.09
N LEU A 446 9.72 -3.20 -15.24
CA LEU A 446 9.41 -4.62 -15.09
C LEU A 446 9.65 -5.32 -16.43
N LEU A 447 10.68 -6.16 -16.50
CA LEU A 447 10.97 -6.98 -17.66
C LEU A 447 10.22 -8.30 -17.58
N ARG A 448 9.55 -8.68 -18.66
CA ARG A 448 9.03 -10.03 -18.88
C ARG A 448 10.06 -10.81 -19.69
N LEU A 449 10.60 -11.88 -19.10
CA LEU A 449 11.76 -12.60 -19.60
C LEU A 449 11.36 -14.02 -19.97
N ALA A 450 11.38 -14.37 -21.25
CA ALA A 450 11.25 -15.76 -21.68
C ALA A 450 12.54 -16.51 -21.35
N VAL A 451 12.40 -17.60 -20.60
CA VAL A 451 13.48 -18.50 -20.18
C VAL A 451 13.00 -19.92 -20.45
N GLY A 452 13.54 -20.55 -21.49
CA GLY A 452 13.00 -21.82 -21.99
C GLY A 452 11.55 -21.69 -22.45
N ASP A 453 10.67 -22.51 -21.88
CA ASP A 453 9.21 -22.53 -22.12
C ASP A 453 8.43 -21.62 -21.15
N ARG A 454 9.11 -20.92 -20.24
CA ARG A 454 8.47 -20.12 -19.18
C ARG A 454 8.86 -18.66 -19.22
N VAL A 455 8.20 -17.90 -18.35
CA VAL A 455 8.41 -16.48 -18.16
C VAL A 455 8.84 -16.22 -16.72
N LEU A 456 9.95 -15.51 -16.56
CA LEU A 456 10.35 -14.88 -15.30
C LEU A 456 10.16 -13.37 -15.40
N PHE A 457 10.17 -12.71 -14.25
CA PHE A 457 10.06 -11.26 -14.14
C PHE A 457 11.29 -10.71 -13.42
N ALA A 458 11.78 -9.56 -13.86
CA ALA A 458 12.87 -8.84 -13.21
C ALA A 458 12.54 -7.35 -13.13
N ILE A 459 12.83 -6.72 -11.99
CA ILE A 459 12.72 -5.27 -11.84
C ILE A 459 14.11 -4.67 -12.05
N VAL A 460 14.22 -3.73 -12.97
CA VAL A 460 15.50 -3.09 -13.32
C VAL A 460 15.36 -1.56 -13.29
N PRO A 461 16.45 -0.82 -13.11
CA PRO A 461 16.47 0.64 -13.28
C PRO A 461 15.93 1.05 -14.67
N ALA A 462 15.28 2.20 -14.77
CA ALA A 462 14.66 2.66 -16.03
C ALA A 462 15.66 2.77 -17.19
N ASP A 463 16.91 3.13 -16.91
CA ASP A 463 18.01 3.30 -17.87
C ASP A 463 18.71 1.98 -18.25
N ALA A 464 18.34 0.86 -17.63
CA ALA A 464 18.95 -0.44 -17.91
C ALA A 464 18.75 -0.86 -19.38
N LYS A 465 19.85 -1.06 -20.10
CA LYS A 465 19.82 -1.52 -21.49
C LYS A 465 19.59 -3.03 -21.55
N ALA A 466 18.32 -3.44 -21.52
CA ALA A 466 17.91 -4.83 -21.67
C ALA A 466 16.91 -4.94 -22.83
N THR A 467 17.38 -5.40 -23.99
CA THR A 467 16.55 -5.71 -25.16
C THR A 467 17.03 -7.00 -25.82
N GLY A 468 16.11 -7.77 -26.38
CA GLY A 468 16.46 -9.02 -27.05
C GLY A 468 17.01 -10.08 -26.10
N ALA A 469 18.14 -10.70 -26.45
CA ALA A 469 18.76 -11.75 -25.65
C ALA A 469 19.60 -11.15 -24.51
N VAL A 470 19.36 -11.62 -23.29
CA VAL A 470 20.04 -11.19 -22.07
C VAL A 470 20.47 -12.40 -21.26
N LYS A 471 21.35 -12.18 -20.28
CA LYS A 471 21.61 -13.16 -19.23
C LYS A 471 20.96 -12.68 -17.93
N ILE A 472 20.46 -13.62 -17.15
CA ILE A 472 19.95 -13.36 -15.80
C ILE A 472 20.65 -14.22 -14.74
N ASP A 473 20.65 -13.69 -13.53
CA ASP A 473 21.02 -14.39 -12.31
C ASP A 473 19.80 -14.53 -11.40
N VAL A 474 19.81 -15.56 -10.56
CA VAL A 474 18.75 -15.82 -9.58
C VAL A 474 19.38 -15.94 -8.20
N ASP A 475 19.05 -15.01 -7.30
CA ASP A 475 19.49 -15.02 -5.91
C ASP A 475 18.87 -16.20 -5.16
N MET A 476 19.68 -17.24 -4.98
CA MET A 476 19.27 -18.49 -4.34
C MET A 476 18.83 -18.27 -2.87
N LYS A 477 19.25 -17.21 -2.17
CA LYS A 477 18.78 -16.95 -0.79
C LYS A 477 17.27 -16.76 -0.71
N GLN A 478 16.67 -16.23 -1.77
CA GLN A 478 15.26 -15.88 -1.82
C GLN A 478 14.40 -17.01 -2.39
N VAL A 479 15.01 -18.06 -2.93
CA VAL A 479 14.30 -19.16 -3.60
C VAL A 479 13.81 -20.18 -2.59
N THR A 480 12.60 -20.70 -2.81
CA THR A 480 12.02 -21.78 -2.00
C THR A 480 11.88 -23.05 -2.85
N LEU A 481 12.30 -24.20 -2.31
CA LEU A 481 12.10 -25.52 -2.93
C LEU A 481 11.01 -26.27 -2.18
N SER A 482 10.02 -26.76 -2.92
CA SER A 482 8.93 -27.57 -2.39
C SER A 482 8.84 -28.90 -3.14
N LYS A 483 8.38 -29.95 -2.47
CA LYS A 483 8.15 -31.28 -3.04
C LYS A 483 6.80 -31.77 -2.53
N GLU A 484 5.94 -32.21 -3.46
CA GLU A 484 4.59 -32.72 -3.13
C GLU A 484 3.73 -31.74 -2.31
N GLY A 485 3.96 -30.43 -2.47
CA GLY A 485 3.22 -29.38 -1.76
C GLY A 485 3.83 -28.97 -0.41
N GLU A 486 4.86 -29.68 0.07
CA GLU A 486 5.57 -29.34 1.30
C GLU A 486 6.86 -28.57 1.01
N THR A 487 7.12 -27.52 1.77
CA THR A 487 8.38 -26.77 1.69
C THR A 487 9.51 -27.62 2.26
N VAL A 488 10.43 -28.04 1.40
CA VAL A 488 11.64 -28.80 1.77
C VAL A 488 12.75 -27.85 2.20
N LEU A 489 12.87 -26.71 1.51
CA LEU A 489 13.87 -25.70 1.79
C LEU A 489 13.23 -24.31 1.65
N PRO A 490 13.00 -23.57 2.76
CA PRO A 490 12.46 -22.22 2.70
C PRO A 490 13.51 -21.21 2.24
N ALA A 491 13.07 -20.06 1.76
CA ALA A 491 13.92 -18.89 1.61
C ALA A 491 14.54 -18.47 2.95
N LEU A 492 15.71 -17.83 2.91
CA LEU A 492 16.40 -17.33 4.09
C LEU A 492 15.58 -16.21 4.77
N ALA A 493 15.27 -16.38 6.05
CA ALA A 493 14.57 -15.35 6.84
C ALA A 493 15.54 -14.21 7.20
N VAL A 494 15.49 -13.11 6.43
CA VAL A 494 16.36 -11.95 6.64
C VAL A 494 15.89 -11.00 7.75
N THR A 495 14.67 -11.14 8.28
CA THR A 495 14.19 -10.33 9.41
C THR A 495 13.99 -11.21 10.65
N ASN A 496 14.69 -10.88 11.73
CA ASN A 496 14.61 -11.53 13.02
C ASN A 496 13.53 -10.86 13.89
N VAL A 497 12.67 -11.63 14.53
CA VAL A 497 11.62 -11.11 15.45
C VAL A 497 11.93 -11.56 16.87
N LEU A 498 12.10 -10.61 17.78
CA LEU A 498 12.50 -10.86 19.17
C LEU A 498 11.53 -10.22 20.18
N PRO A 499 11.07 -10.95 21.22
CA PRO A 499 10.24 -10.40 22.28
C PRO A 499 10.93 -9.27 23.05
N ALA A 500 10.17 -8.22 23.38
CA ALA A 500 10.68 -7.03 24.06
C ALA A 500 9.71 -6.39 25.09
N LYS A 501 10.25 -5.56 25.98
CA LYS A 501 9.51 -4.67 26.89
C LYS A 501 10.20 -3.31 27.01
N LEU A 502 9.43 -2.24 27.16
CA LEU A 502 10.00 -0.93 27.49
C LEU A 502 10.21 -0.81 29.00
N LEU A 503 11.44 -0.51 29.41
CA LEU A 503 11.80 -0.23 30.80
C LEU A 503 12.02 1.27 31.00
N LYS A 504 11.64 1.74 32.19
CA LYS A 504 11.85 3.12 32.64
C LYS A 504 12.67 3.11 33.92
N ARG A 505 13.78 3.84 33.93
CA ARG A 505 14.66 4.03 35.10
C ARG A 505 14.83 5.53 35.38
N ARG A 506 15.17 5.89 36.62
CA ARG A 506 15.52 7.27 36.99
C ARG A 506 17.01 7.36 37.24
N GLU A 507 17.68 8.29 36.58
CA GLU A 507 19.11 8.55 36.75
C GLU A 507 19.37 9.99 37.18
N GLU A 508 20.45 10.21 37.92
CA GLU A 508 20.91 11.54 38.33
C GLU A 508 21.95 12.06 37.34
N VAL A 509 21.55 12.99 36.47
CA VAL A 509 22.44 13.63 35.51
C VAL A 509 22.94 14.93 36.08
N THR A 510 24.26 15.09 36.12
CA THR A 510 24.92 16.29 36.62
C THR A 510 25.43 17.12 35.43
N THR A 511 24.93 18.35 35.29
CA THR A 511 25.31 19.27 34.22
C THR A 511 25.99 20.50 34.79
N GLU A 512 27.12 20.90 34.21
CA GLU A 512 27.75 22.19 34.50
C GLU A 512 27.05 23.30 33.71
N VAL A 513 26.46 24.25 34.44
CA VAL A 513 25.88 25.45 33.84
C VAL A 513 26.48 26.66 34.53
N ASN A 514 27.19 27.50 33.79
CA ASN A 514 27.87 28.71 34.29
C ASN A 514 28.85 28.44 35.47
N GLY A 515 29.62 27.35 35.41
CA GLY A 515 30.61 27.01 36.45
C GLY A 515 30.02 26.47 37.76
N ALA A 516 28.71 26.22 37.81
CA ALA A 516 28.05 25.55 38.92
C ALA A 516 27.49 24.19 38.46
N SER A 517 27.81 23.15 39.22
CA SER A 517 27.33 21.79 38.99
C SER A 517 25.90 21.63 39.51
N LYS A 518 24.95 21.26 38.62
CA LYS A 518 23.56 20.98 38.99
C LYS A 518 23.21 19.53 38.66
N THR A 519 22.79 18.78 39.68
CA THR A 519 22.28 17.41 39.54
C THR A 519 20.76 17.43 39.38
N LYS A 520 20.25 16.80 38.32
CA LYS A 520 18.81 16.66 38.04
C LYS A 520 18.48 15.17 37.84
N LYS A 521 17.37 14.73 38.41
CA LYS A 521 16.80 13.40 38.11
C LYS A 521 16.11 13.44 36.76
N VAL A 522 16.52 12.58 35.85
CA VAL A 522 15.92 12.39 34.53
C VAL A 522 15.45 10.95 34.38
N ASP A 523 14.38 10.76 33.62
CA ASP A 523 13.91 9.43 33.26
C ASP A 523 14.72 8.94 32.05
N VAL A 524 15.28 7.74 32.14
CA VAL A 524 16.02 7.06 31.08
C VAL A 524 15.25 5.80 30.69
N TYR A 525 15.18 5.51 29.40
CA TYR A 525 14.42 4.39 28.85
C TYR A 525 15.35 3.39 28.17
N SER A 526 14.98 2.12 28.25
CA SER A 526 15.70 1.03 27.58
C SER A 526 14.74 -0.06 27.16
N LEU A 527 15.06 -0.78 26.09
CA LEU A 527 14.33 -1.96 25.65
C LEU A 527 14.95 -3.20 26.30
N ASP A 528 14.16 -3.94 27.08
CA ASP A 528 14.49 -5.29 27.49
C ASP A 528 14.11 -6.25 26.36
N VAL A 529 15.10 -6.72 25.60
CA VAL A 529 14.92 -7.67 24.51
C VAL A 529 15.54 -9.00 24.93
N CYS A 530 14.70 -10.03 25.04
CA CYS A 530 15.13 -11.36 25.51
C CYS A 530 15.96 -11.33 26.82
N ARG A 531 15.59 -10.50 27.80
CA ARG A 531 16.28 -10.31 29.10
C ARG A 531 17.59 -9.54 29.02
N CYS A 532 17.88 -8.91 27.90
CA CYS A 532 19.03 -8.03 27.71
C CYS A 532 18.55 -6.59 27.49
N SER A 533 19.14 -5.66 28.26
CA SER A 533 18.79 -4.25 28.16
C SER A 533 19.59 -3.58 27.04
N PHE A 534 18.87 -2.94 26.13
CA PHE A 534 19.39 -2.07 25.09
C PHE A 534 18.92 -0.65 25.36
N ASP A 535 19.86 0.27 25.59
CA ASP A 535 19.51 1.68 25.78
C ASP A 535 18.99 2.23 24.45
N CYS A 536 17.90 2.98 24.50
CA CYS A 536 17.30 3.60 23.32
C CYS A 536 17.25 5.13 23.51
N SER A 537 17.33 5.88 22.43
CA SER A 537 17.19 7.33 22.49
C SER A 537 15.86 7.77 23.10
N GLU A 538 15.85 8.98 23.67
CA GLU A 538 14.62 9.60 24.15
C GLU A 538 13.57 9.70 23.03
N ALA A 539 14.01 9.86 21.77
CA ALA A 539 13.14 9.88 20.61
C ALA A 539 12.41 8.54 20.40
N VAL A 540 13.12 7.41 20.39
CA VAL A 540 12.50 6.07 20.32
C VAL A 540 11.56 5.83 21.49
N ALA A 541 12.01 6.13 22.70
CA ALA A 541 11.19 5.92 23.90
C ALA A 541 9.91 6.76 23.86
N PHE A 542 10.01 8.02 23.45
CA PHE A 542 8.86 8.90 23.31
C PHE A 542 7.88 8.40 22.25
N ARG A 543 8.37 7.91 21.11
CA ARG A 543 7.53 7.28 20.07
C ARG A 543 6.75 6.08 20.62
N ILE A 544 7.41 5.21 21.38
CA ILE A 544 6.77 4.07 22.04
C ILE A 544 5.74 4.52 23.08
N LEU A 545 6.07 5.53 23.90
CA LEU A 545 5.18 6.05 24.94
C LEU A 545 3.92 6.70 24.36
N SER A 546 4.09 7.56 23.37
CA SER A 546 3.00 8.26 22.69
C SER A 546 2.14 7.27 21.90
N GLY A 547 2.78 6.32 21.21
CA GLY A 547 2.14 5.25 20.43
C GLY A 547 1.32 4.25 21.26
N GLY A 548 1.86 3.89 22.42
CA GLY A 548 1.42 2.76 23.22
C GLY A 548 0.28 3.03 24.20
N GLY A 549 0.03 4.31 24.49
CA GLY A 549 -0.91 4.74 25.54
C GLY A 549 -0.33 4.69 26.95
N ALA A 550 -1.12 5.10 27.94
CA ALA A 550 -0.67 5.32 29.33
C ALA A 550 -0.12 4.06 30.04
N ASP A 551 -0.46 2.86 29.57
CA ASP A 551 -0.12 1.56 30.16
C ASP A 551 0.97 0.80 29.39
N ILE A 552 1.60 1.41 28.37
CA ILE A 552 2.56 0.74 27.48
C ILE A 552 3.72 0.05 28.18
N LEU A 553 4.18 0.57 29.32
CA LEU A 553 5.25 -0.05 30.14
C LEU A 553 4.88 -1.45 30.66
N SER A 554 3.60 -1.80 30.66
CA SER A 554 3.09 -3.12 31.08
C SER A 554 2.81 -4.07 29.91
N LYS A 555 2.87 -3.58 28.67
CA LYS A 555 2.49 -4.34 27.48
C LYS A 555 3.65 -5.13 26.89
N LYS A 556 3.30 -6.16 26.12
CA LYS A 556 4.26 -6.97 25.34
C LYS A 556 4.62 -6.25 24.05
N LEU A 557 5.91 -6.12 23.79
CA LEU A 557 6.46 -5.58 22.55
C LEU A 557 7.23 -6.66 21.79
N ALA A 558 7.50 -6.41 20.51
CA ALA A 558 8.43 -7.18 19.69
C ALA A 558 9.34 -6.23 18.92
N VAL A 559 10.62 -6.58 18.79
CA VAL A 559 11.58 -5.88 17.93
C VAL A 559 11.85 -6.67 16.67
N HIS A 560 11.84 -6.00 15.53
CA HIS A 560 12.15 -6.58 14.22
C HIS A 560 13.52 -6.06 13.78
N VAL A 561 14.47 -6.98 13.60
CA VAL A 561 15.88 -6.66 13.32
C VAL A 561 16.31 -7.37 12.04
N ASP A 562 16.74 -6.60 11.04
CA ASP A 562 17.31 -7.14 9.82
C ASP A 562 18.62 -7.91 10.11
N ALA A 563 18.83 -9.05 9.47
CA ALA A 563 20.01 -9.91 9.64
C ALA A 563 21.33 -9.19 9.34
N TYR A 564 21.31 -8.14 8.50
CA TYR A 564 22.45 -7.29 8.20
C TYR A 564 22.71 -6.21 9.26
N LYS A 565 21.75 -5.92 10.14
CA LYS A 565 21.86 -4.97 11.27
C LYS A 565 22.11 -5.64 12.62
N LEU A 566 22.07 -6.97 12.65
CA LEU A 566 22.40 -7.78 13.81
C LEU A 566 23.89 -8.14 13.75
N HIS A 567 24.61 -8.01 14.86
CA HIS A 567 26.05 -8.23 14.90
C HIS A 567 26.47 -9.07 16.11
N VAL A 568 27.62 -9.74 16.00
CA VAL A 568 28.26 -10.43 17.13
C VAL A 568 29.07 -9.41 17.93
N GLY A 569 28.78 -9.27 19.23
CA GLY A 569 29.45 -8.33 20.12
C GLY A 569 29.90 -8.96 21.44
N GLU A 570 30.53 -8.16 22.31
CA GLU A 570 30.96 -8.61 23.65
C GLU A 570 29.82 -8.63 24.68
N LYS A 571 28.74 -7.89 24.41
CA LYS A 571 27.52 -7.78 25.20
C LYS A 571 26.33 -7.87 24.27
N GLY A 572 25.21 -8.34 24.78
CA GLY A 572 24.00 -8.53 24.00
C GLY A 572 23.27 -9.80 24.40
N ILE A 573 22.35 -10.23 23.54
CA ILE A 573 21.50 -11.39 23.71
C ILE A 573 22.33 -12.66 23.55
N ASP A 574 22.31 -13.54 24.55
CA ASP A 574 22.98 -14.82 24.46
C ASP A 574 22.35 -15.68 23.36
N ALA A 575 23.19 -16.20 22.46
CA ALA A 575 22.77 -17.05 21.36
C ALA A 575 23.75 -18.21 21.14
N VAL A 576 23.23 -19.33 20.67
CA VAL A 576 24.03 -20.52 20.33
C VAL A 576 24.06 -20.71 18.82
N VAL A 577 25.25 -20.74 18.24
CA VAL A 577 25.44 -20.98 16.80
C VAL A 577 25.05 -22.42 16.46
N LYS A 578 24.15 -22.59 15.49
CA LYS A 578 23.70 -23.88 14.96
C LYS A 578 24.34 -24.23 13.63
N GLY A 579 24.94 -23.27 12.94
CA GLY A 579 25.67 -23.50 11.70
C GLY A 579 25.94 -22.22 10.92
N VAL A 580 26.66 -22.38 9.81
CA VAL A 580 26.96 -21.33 8.85
C VAL A 580 26.19 -21.64 7.56
N GLU A 581 25.34 -20.70 7.16
CA GLU A 581 24.64 -20.75 5.88
C GLU A 581 25.49 -19.97 4.85
N ASP A 582 26.26 -20.71 4.05
CA ASP A 582 27.13 -20.16 3.01
C ASP A 582 26.39 -20.07 1.66
N TYR A 583 26.11 -18.85 1.23
CA TYR A 583 25.50 -18.53 -0.06
C TYR A 583 26.52 -17.99 -1.08
N GLY A 584 27.81 -18.27 -0.89
CA GLY A 584 28.90 -17.82 -1.75
C GLY A 584 29.44 -16.47 -1.32
N ALA A 585 28.96 -15.39 -1.94
CA ALA A 585 29.42 -14.04 -1.63
C ALA A 585 29.01 -13.57 -0.23
N GLU A 586 27.92 -14.13 0.29
CA GLU A 586 27.35 -13.78 1.58
C GLU A 586 27.22 -15.02 2.46
N LYS A 587 27.42 -14.83 3.77
CA LYS A 587 27.40 -15.90 4.76
C LYS A 587 26.60 -15.45 5.97
N PHE A 588 25.87 -16.38 6.58
CA PHE A 588 25.04 -16.10 7.74
C PHE A 588 25.31 -17.10 8.86
N LEU A 589 25.37 -16.63 10.10
CA LEU A 589 25.28 -17.51 11.26
C LEU A 589 23.81 -17.78 11.54
N ARG A 590 23.41 -19.05 11.51
CA ARG A 590 22.12 -19.50 12.03
C ARG A 590 22.27 -19.76 13.53
N CYS A 591 21.56 -19.00 14.35
CA CYS A 591 21.68 -19.05 15.80
C CYS A 591 20.33 -19.33 16.46
N THR A 592 20.37 -19.87 17.68
CA THR A 592 19.19 -20.00 18.53
C THR A 592 19.31 -19.07 19.73
N VAL A 593 18.27 -18.27 19.97
CA VAL A 593 18.08 -17.43 21.16
C VAL A 593 16.99 -18.07 22.00
N THR A 594 17.29 -18.41 23.25
CA THR A 594 16.30 -18.98 24.16
C THR A 594 15.63 -17.85 24.96
N HIS A 595 14.35 -17.63 24.71
CA HIS A 595 13.53 -16.70 25.49
C HIS A 595 12.81 -17.45 26.61
N THR A 596 12.73 -16.84 27.78
CA THR A 596 11.98 -17.41 28.90
C THR A 596 11.07 -16.35 29.51
N GLU A 597 9.76 -16.58 29.46
CA GLU A 597 8.76 -15.71 30.05
C GLU A 597 8.22 -16.31 31.35
N VAL A 598 8.24 -15.50 32.42
CA VAL A 598 7.63 -15.86 33.71
C VAL A 598 6.22 -15.29 33.73
N LYS A 599 5.20 -16.15 33.72
CA LYS A 599 3.80 -15.72 33.79
C LYS A 599 3.39 -15.33 35.22
N PRO A 600 2.44 -14.40 35.41
CA PRO A 600 1.91 -14.08 36.73
C PRO A 600 1.23 -15.30 37.39
N ARG A 601 1.28 -15.36 38.74
CA ARG A 601 0.61 -16.31 39.67
C ARG A 601 -0.01 -17.58 39.04
N ASN A 602 0.67 -18.72 39.24
CA ASN A 602 0.21 -20.11 39.01
C ASN A 602 0.17 -20.64 37.55
N GLU A 603 0.70 -19.93 36.56
CA GLU A 603 0.71 -20.41 35.15
C GLU A 603 2.06 -20.95 34.64
N GLY A 604 3.09 -21.05 35.50
CA GLY A 604 4.39 -21.64 35.15
C GLY A 604 5.32 -20.73 34.35
N VAL A 605 6.39 -21.33 33.83
CA VAL A 605 7.42 -20.68 33.00
C VAL A 605 7.29 -21.20 31.57
N VAL A 606 7.24 -20.29 30.59
CA VAL A 606 7.24 -20.65 29.17
C VAL A 606 8.63 -20.34 28.61
N THR A 607 9.25 -21.35 28.00
CA THR A 607 10.53 -21.21 27.31
C THR A 607 10.31 -21.47 25.83
N GLU A 608 10.85 -20.59 24.98
CA GLU A 608 10.74 -20.67 23.53
C GLU A 608 12.11 -20.44 22.90
N ASP A 609 12.47 -21.28 21.93
CA ASP A 609 13.70 -21.15 21.15
C ASP A 609 13.40 -20.43 19.85
N ILE A 610 14.05 -19.28 19.65
CA ILE A 610 13.88 -18.41 18.49
C ILE A 610 15.08 -18.59 17.58
N THR A 611 14.84 -18.90 16.30
CA THR A 611 15.90 -18.96 15.29
C THR A 611 16.17 -17.57 14.74
N VAL A 612 17.45 -17.18 14.71
CA VAL A 612 17.89 -15.89 14.17
C VAL A 612 19.05 -16.05 13.20
N TYR A 613 19.14 -15.14 12.24
CA TYR A 613 20.20 -15.09 11.23
C TYR A 613 20.99 -13.79 11.36
N VAL A 614 22.31 -13.90 11.22
CA VAL A 614 23.27 -12.80 11.35
C VAL A 614 24.19 -12.81 10.15
N ALA A 615 24.19 -11.75 9.34
CA ALA A 615 25.13 -11.62 8.23
C ALA A 615 26.56 -11.46 8.77
N VAL A 616 27.51 -12.22 8.22
CA VAL A 616 28.90 -12.26 8.68
C VAL A 616 29.89 -12.33 7.53
N ASP A 617 31.08 -11.77 7.74
CA ASP A 617 32.22 -11.93 6.83
C ASP A 617 33.01 -13.22 7.11
N ALA A 618 34.06 -13.46 6.32
CA ALA A 618 34.90 -14.64 6.45
C ALA A 618 35.64 -14.73 7.79
N ASP A 619 36.03 -13.60 8.37
CA ASP A 619 36.77 -13.54 9.63
C ASP A 619 35.85 -13.88 10.81
N ALA A 620 34.62 -13.36 10.81
CA ALA A 620 33.60 -13.69 11.78
C ALA A 620 33.16 -15.16 11.68
N VAL A 621 33.09 -15.74 10.48
CA VAL A 621 32.85 -17.18 10.30
C VAL A 621 33.99 -18.01 10.93
N ALA A 622 35.24 -17.60 10.73
CA ALA A 622 36.38 -18.30 11.33
C ALA A 622 36.39 -18.20 12.86
N ALA A 623 36.00 -17.05 13.42
CA ALA A 623 35.96 -16.81 14.85
C ALA A 623 34.79 -17.52 15.57
N TYR A 624 33.60 -17.52 14.97
CA TYR A 624 32.35 -17.88 15.66
C TYR A 624 31.55 -18.99 14.99
N GLY A 625 31.86 -19.37 13.75
CA GLY A 625 31.04 -20.26 12.92
C GLY A 625 30.97 -21.73 13.37
N LYS A 626 31.68 -22.12 14.44
CA LYS A 626 31.64 -23.50 14.94
C LYS A 626 30.29 -23.77 15.62
N GLU A 627 29.61 -24.83 15.22
CA GLU A 627 28.35 -25.26 15.84
C GLU A 627 28.52 -25.48 17.35
N GLY A 628 27.56 -24.98 18.12
CA GLY A 628 27.58 -24.96 19.58
C GLY A 628 28.33 -23.77 20.20
N SER A 629 28.94 -22.89 19.40
CA SER A 629 29.59 -21.67 19.93
C SER A 629 28.56 -20.77 20.60
N SER A 630 28.88 -20.31 21.82
CA SER A 630 28.12 -19.30 22.52
C SER A 630 28.59 -17.92 22.08
N ILE A 631 27.68 -17.09 21.60
CA ILE A 631 27.94 -15.73 21.14
C ILE A 631 26.94 -14.76 21.77
N LYS A 632 27.20 -13.46 21.64
CA LYS A 632 26.25 -12.41 22.02
C LYS A 632 25.87 -11.58 20.82
N LEU A 633 24.56 -11.42 20.63
CA LEU A 633 24.00 -10.67 19.52
C LEU A 633 23.59 -9.27 19.99
N THR A 634 24.02 -8.28 19.24
CA THR A 634 23.74 -6.87 19.52
C THR A 634 23.28 -6.15 18.26
N PHE A 635 22.52 -5.08 18.46
CA PHE A 635 22.02 -4.20 17.41
C PHE A 635 21.87 -2.79 17.99
N ASP A 636 21.66 -1.81 17.12
CA ASP A 636 21.32 -0.45 17.52
C ASP A 636 19.81 -0.33 17.77
N ALA A 637 19.42 0.02 19.00
CA ALA A 637 18.02 0.17 19.38
C ALA A 637 17.32 1.35 18.69
N ASP A 638 18.08 2.29 18.12
CA ASP A 638 17.55 3.44 17.40
C ASP A 638 17.22 3.15 15.93
N ASP A 639 17.69 2.01 15.39
CA ASP A 639 17.53 1.63 13.97
C ASP A 639 16.75 0.31 13.77
N ILE A 640 15.80 0.05 14.65
CA ILE A 640 14.93 -1.13 14.63
C ILE A 640 13.45 -0.74 14.69
N ALA A 641 12.59 -1.64 14.20
CA ALA A 641 11.15 -1.47 14.31
C ALA A 641 10.63 -2.11 15.61
N VAL A 642 9.79 -1.37 16.35
CA VAL A 642 9.16 -1.85 17.60
C VAL A 642 7.66 -1.94 17.44
N TYR A 643 7.08 -3.09 17.78
CA TYR A 643 5.64 -3.37 17.67
C TYR A 643 5.00 -3.63 19.02
N GLU A 644 3.77 -3.19 19.23
CA GLU A 644 2.91 -3.72 20.30
C GLU A 644 2.20 -4.98 19.84
N VAL A 645 2.49 -6.10 20.50
CA VAL A 645 2.03 -7.43 20.07
C VAL A 645 0.50 -7.55 20.07
N ALA A 646 -0.17 -7.02 21.10
CA ALA A 646 -1.62 -7.24 21.26
C ALA A 646 -2.46 -6.44 20.26
N ARG A 647 -2.02 -5.23 19.90
CA ARG A 647 -2.72 -4.38 18.94
C ARG A 647 -2.17 -4.52 17.53
N ASP A 648 -1.04 -5.19 17.34
CA ASP A 648 -0.31 -5.29 16.08
C ASP A 648 -0.12 -3.91 15.43
N ILE A 649 0.50 -3.00 16.20
CA ILE A 649 0.79 -1.64 15.76
C ILE A 649 2.29 -1.38 15.86
N ARG A 650 2.86 -0.76 14.82
CA ARG A 650 4.24 -0.26 14.89
C ARG A 650 4.30 1.03 15.69
N LEU A 651 5.18 1.08 16.68
CA LEU A 651 5.35 2.18 17.61
C LEU A 651 6.61 3.02 17.32
N ALA A 652 7.70 2.39 16.87
CA ALA A 652 8.97 3.03 16.56
C ALA A 652 9.65 2.41 15.33
#